data_AF-A0A964G483-F1
#
_entry.id   AF-A0A964G483-F1
#
_cell.length_a   1.000
_cell.length_b   1.000
_cell.length_c   1.000
_cell.angle_alpha   90.00
_cell.angle_beta   90.00
_cell.angle_gamma   90.00
#
_symmetry.space_group_name_H-M   'P 1'
#
loop_
_entity.id
_entity.type
_entity.pdbx_description
1 polymer ?
#
loop_
_entity_poly.entity_id
_entity_poly.type
_entity_poly.pdbx_seq_one_letter_code
_entity_poly.pdbx_strand_id
1 'polypeptide(L)'
;MATIREIYDRILWDSRLDHRAFSLGFSDRISGNMREKPLSEWAVDGDIPWHRIRYVKCGETIVWDRDRLVDLFTTGELPVAAWVVATENIESANQQLQIDPQQSNPTFVKDFPTRSIYQYNQQNWQARNLPLESVTITRLKIVSYNVLSDLYESELTETAQRIPIIIEHLRQCDADIIALQEVTPRLLEKLLAEDWVQAYHISESPQGETLEWHGLLVLSRLPFTLVEYRYSPRKRVLVGKWLLNSKTLNVAAVHFTSDYNKNSEKVRYKQLNILLEYLNSQPGDCLIVGDFNAKDNEPAEILTTNNFIDLWQTLHPEDPGYTFHPQANPLAALMSLTGLAGRLDRMMLRSQNRDWISRQIELFACNPIPDTEGKIYPSDHFGLLTQLESITCLQTISPVYKSAVVIIPPDDILPAIQSIRRRCDRQFHRWMPHINIIYGFLPESYFSEAAAAITQALTKLEPFTITLSNFETFTHSSSCTAWLNPIPQPADPLHQLQAILQQIFPQCDEQSSKSANGFTPHLTVGQFDTTEVAKTELSQWHPVKFQVDSIALISRRDNEPFEIRYRIPLKSATPSEISGAKTGENESNLSLIQIIDQLDPKLTQTQTLHQELIQSIVTQACQECLGYQPLLQQIGSARIGIQSSHSDLDLLCIIPAPLTGETFLKQVQTRLAGLCYCSQLVKSGRVPVLRMEIEGVAVDLLSATTLGQFQIIEPLSQEARPFFDAVSWSAVVGALEADLMVDTVSQHLSWDLFINLLRAVRTWAKARQIHGNAWGFLGNFSWALLTAWSSIHSEHLNLDILLAHFFQILSQHDWTQPIALTEAGTQYQVQKSREWLPVITSIAPCQNSTRNVTRSTAEILRRELGRGAEIASEVLAGNTTWTTLFESVDLLEQSNAFLVLTVSSAEVGNLEKCGGWIEGHIIGLAIDLEQKLNISVRPWPGIRRRQNLVSVVLGIICNIDEDSGAIAQISNEFIDRFNAANDCSSILQIELCDRDSYHVQSGWSHCTSST
;
A
#
# COMPACT_ATOMS: atom_id res chain seq x y z
N MET A 1 32.61 6.20 43.87
CA MET A 1 33.54 5.94 42.75
C MET A 1 33.10 4.64 42.13
N ALA A 2 32.68 4.68 40.88
CA ALA A 2 32.19 3.51 40.16
C ALA A 2 33.35 2.51 39.93
N THR A 3 33.02 1.23 39.89
CA THR A 3 33.96 0.15 39.56
C THR A 3 34.31 0.19 38.08
N ILE A 4 35.46 -0.40 37.72
CA ILE A 4 35.88 -0.42 36.30
C ILE A 4 34.86 -1.13 35.39
N ARG A 5 34.09 -2.08 35.92
CA ARG A 5 33.09 -2.81 35.15
C ARG A 5 31.88 -1.92 34.86
N GLU A 6 31.41 -1.16 35.85
CA GLU A 6 30.36 -0.16 35.67
C GLU A 6 30.77 0.94 34.69
N ILE A 7 32.04 1.38 34.73
CA ILE A 7 32.57 2.37 33.76
C ILE A 7 32.64 1.79 32.35
N TYR A 8 33.11 0.54 32.21
CA TYR A 8 33.17 -0.16 30.93
C TYR A 8 31.78 -0.31 30.30
N ASP A 9 30.80 -0.78 31.07
CA ASP A 9 29.43 -0.96 30.60
C ASP A 9 28.80 0.40 30.24
N ARG A 10 29.02 1.44 31.04
CA ARG A 10 28.51 2.78 30.76
C ARG A 10 29.05 3.39 29.46
N ILE A 11 30.30 3.10 29.09
CA ILE A 11 30.87 3.57 27.82
C ILE A 11 30.28 2.82 26.61
N LEU A 12 29.93 1.54 26.77
CA LEU A 12 29.38 0.73 25.67
C LEU A 12 27.90 0.97 25.40
N TRP A 13 27.12 1.25 26.45
CA TRP A 13 25.66 1.25 26.37
C TRP A 13 25.02 2.66 26.41
N ASP A 14 25.76 3.70 26.82
CA ASP A 14 25.29 5.09 26.69
C ASP A 14 25.47 5.57 25.24
N SER A 15 24.38 5.64 24.48
CA SER A 15 24.36 6.01 23.05
C SER A 15 24.86 7.42 22.76
N ARG A 16 25.04 8.25 23.80
CA ARG A 16 25.63 9.59 23.70
C ARG A 16 27.15 9.56 23.78
N LEU A 17 27.79 8.45 24.19
CA LEU A 17 29.24 8.32 24.31
C LEU A 17 29.83 7.58 23.10
N ASP A 18 30.89 8.12 22.48
CA ASP A 18 31.58 7.43 21.37
C ASP A 18 32.56 6.42 21.95
N HIS A 19 32.17 5.15 22.02
CA HIS A 19 32.99 4.07 22.57
C HIS A 19 34.37 3.94 21.88
N ARG A 20 34.55 4.43 20.65
CA ARG A 20 35.83 4.43 19.93
C ARG A 20 36.81 5.47 20.47
N ALA A 21 36.33 6.47 21.22
CA ALA A 21 37.15 7.52 21.81
C ALA A 21 37.88 7.08 23.10
N PHE A 22 37.57 5.89 23.63
CA PHE A 22 38.07 5.42 24.91
C PHE A 22 39.14 4.34 24.80
N SER A 23 40.08 4.33 25.74
CA SER A 23 41.12 3.31 25.89
C SER A 23 41.33 2.90 27.34
N LEU A 24 41.70 1.64 27.55
CA LEU A 24 41.94 1.05 28.87
C LEU A 24 43.43 0.89 29.13
N GLY A 25 43.91 1.49 30.21
CA GLY A 25 45.25 1.31 30.74
C GLY A 25 45.30 0.13 31.71
N PHE A 26 46.07 -0.91 31.40
CA PHE A 26 46.22 -2.09 32.24
C PHE A 26 47.70 -2.43 32.50
N SER A 27 47.95 -3.11 33.62
CA SER A 27 49.29 -3.56 34.01
C SER A 27 49.64 -4.88 33.32
N ASP A 28 50.73 -4.93 32.53
CA ASP A 28 51.21 -6.15 31.87
C ASP A 28 51.85 -7.12 32.89
N ARG A 29 51.55 -8.42 32.78
CA ARG A 29 52.00 -9.49 33.68
C ARG A 29 53.48 -9.84 33.48
N ILE A 30 54.04 -9.59 32.29
CA ILE A 30 55.40 -9.99 31.93
C ILE A 30 56.40 -8.85 32.18
N SER A 31 56.02 -7.60 31.87
CA SER A 31 56.92 -6.44 32.00
C SER A 31 56.64 -5.53 33.19
N GLY A 32 55.51 -5.66 33.89
CA GLY A 32 55.10 -4.74 34.97
C GLY A 32 54.75 -3.32 34.50
N ASN A 33 55.12 -2.96 33.28
CA ASN A 33 54.79 -1.69 32.64
C ASN A 33 53.31 -1.57 32.30
N MET A 34 52.81 -0.34 32.36
CA MET A 34 51.47 0.01 31.91
C MET A 34 51.39 -0.05 30.38
N ARG A 35 50.36 -0.71 29.87
CA ARG A 35 50.01 -0.74 28.45
C ARG A 35 48.58 -0.25 28.26
N GLU A 36 48.34 0.40 27.13
CA GLU A 36 47.03 0.92 26.76
C GLU A 36 46.49 0.14 25.58
N LYS A 37 45.19 -0.12 25.58
CA LYS A 37 44.48 -0.77 24.47
C LYS A 37 43.17 -0.03 24.18
N PRO A 38 42.83 0.26 22.92
CA PRO A 38 41.53 0.85 22.56
C PRO A 38 40.37 -0.03 23.06
N LEU A 39 39.31 0.61 23.54
CA LEU A 39 38.14 -0.08 24.04
C LEU A 39 37.43 -0.90 22.94
N SER A 40 37.44 -0.40 21.69
CA SER A 40 36.89 -1.08 20.51
C SER A 40 37.55 -2.43 20.18
N GLU A 41 38.75 -2.67 20.67
CA GLU A 41 39.49 -3.93 20.49
C GLU A 41 39.43 -4.82 21.75
N TRP A 42 38.66 -4.44 22.77
CA TRP A 42 38.57 -5.14 24.05
C TRP A 42 37.56 -6.29 24.00
N ALA A 43 38.06 -7.53 24.03
CA ALA A 43 37.21 -8.73 24.12
C ALA A 43 36.85 -9.00 25.59
N VAL A 44 35.54 -9.07 25.89
CA VAL A 44 35.00 -9.25 27.26
C VAL A 44 35.52 -10.54 27.92
N ASP A 45 35.85 -11.57 27.11
CA ASP A 45 36.39 -12.86 27.53
C ASP A 45 37.85 -13.12 27.09
N GLY A 46 38.60 -12.08 26.71
CA GLY A 46 39.99 -12.20 26.22
C GLY A 46 41.06 -11.75 27.23
N ASP A 47 41.85 -12.69 27.75
CA ASP A 47 43.18 -12.63 28.40
C ASP A 47 43.52 -11.58 29.52
N ILE A 48 42.78 -10.49 29.73
CA ILE A 48 43.14 -9.42 30.69
C ILE A 48 42.05 -9.25 31.79
N PRO A 49 42.28 -9.76 33.01
CA PRO A 49 41.34 -9.62 34.13
C PRO A 49 41.03 -8.17 34.55
N TRP A 50 39.76 -7.87 34.85
CA TRP A 50 39.25 -6.55 35.30
C TRP A 50 40.05 -5.89 36.44
N HIS A 51 40.59 -6.69 37.35
CA HIS A 51 41.38 -6.17 38.46
C HIS A 51 42.77 -5.65 38.02
N ARG A 52 43.20 -5.85 36.78
CA ARG A 52 44.49 -5.35 36.23
C ARG A 52 44.38 -4.05 35.46
N ILE A 53 43.16 -3.61 35.14
CA ILE A 53 42.90 -2.27 34.61
C ILE A 53 43.11 -1.26 35.73
N ARG A 54 43.79 -0.15 35.43
CA ARG A 54 44.15 0.90 36.38
C ARG A 54 43.49 2.22 36.06
N TYR A 55 43.36 2.57 34.78
CA TYR A 55 42.67 3.79 34.36
C TYR A 55 41.97 3.63 33.01
N VAL A 56 41.04 4.53 32.74
CA VAL A 56 40.34 4.72 31.47
C VAL A 56 40.67 6.11 30.95
N LYS A 57 41.03 6.20 29.66
CA LYS A 57 41.27 7.46 28.96
C LYS A 57 40.20 7.71 27.91
N CYS A 58 39.90 8.98 27.69
CA CYS A 58 39.18 9.48 26.53
C CYS A 58 40.11 10.45 25.78
N GLY A 59 40.55 10.05 24.57
CA GLY A 59 41.70 10.70 23.92
C GLY A 59 42.94 10.71 24.82
N GLU A 60 43.49 11.89 25.09
CA GLU A 60 44.67 12.08 25.96
C GLU A 60 44.32 12.24 27.46
N THR A 61 43.04 12.37 27.82
CA THR A 61 42.61 12.70 29.18
C THR A 61 42.23 11.45 29.97
N ILE A 62 42.77 11.29 31.18
CA ILE A 62 42.36 10.23 32.12
C ILE A 62 41.02 10.61 32.74
N VAL A 63 39.97 9.84 32.40
CA VAL A 63 38.58 10.09 32.82
C VAL A 63 38.15 9.22 33.99
N TRP A 64 38.87 8.12 34.25
CA TRP A 64 38.69 7.30 35.44
C TRP A 64 40.04 6.69 35.83
N ASP A 65 40.44 6.74 37.10
CA ASP A 65 41.73 6.19 37.59
C ASP A 65 41.56 5.62 38.99
N ARG A 66 41.82 4.31 39.11
CA ARG A 66 41.66 3.55 40.34
C ARG A 66 42.61 3.99 41.45
N ASP A 67 43.86 4.30 41.11
CA ASP A 67 44.90 4.56 42.10
C ASP A 67 44.91 6.05 42.50
N ARG A 68 44.49 6.94 41.59
CA ARG A 68 44.36 8.39 41.82
C ARG A 68 42.95 8.82 42.28
N LEU A 69 42.00 7.88 42.36
CA LEU A 69 40.60 8.09 42.73
C LEU A 69 39.88 9.14 41.87
N VAL A 70 40.17 9.14 40.57
CA VAL A 70 39.53 10.04 39.58
C VAL A 70 38.34 9.33 38.96
N ASP A 71 37.18 9.99 38.90
CA ASP A 71 35.94 9.45 38.31
C ASP A 71 35.09 10.58 37.73
N LEU A 72 35.42 10.97 36.49
CA LEU A 72 34.73 12.06 35.78
C LEU A 72 33.36 11.62 35.22
N PHE A 73 33.07 10.32 35.21
CA PHE A 73 31.75 9.79 34.83
C PHE A 73 30.69 10.09 35.89
N THR A 74 31.08 10.03 37.16
CA THR A 74 30.17 10.34 38.28
C THR A 74 29.99 11.85 38.47
N THR A 75 31.01 12.67 38.16
CA THR A 75 30.93 14.13 38.27
C THR A 75 30.33 14.81 37.04
N GLY A 76 30.21 14.09 35.91
CA GLY A 76 29.64 14.63 34.66
C GLY A 76 30.60 15.52 33.85
N GLU A 77 31.89 15.56 34.21
CA GLU A 77 32.90 16.44 33.61
C GLU A 77 33.73 15.70 32.52
N LEU A 78 33.08 14.88 31.70
CA LEU A 78 33.77 14.15 30.63
C LEU A 78 34.20 15.09 29.48
N PRO A 79 35.39 14.88 28.88
CA PRO A 79 35.87 15.67 27.75
C PRO A 79 34.90 15.62 26.55
N VAL A 80 34.87 16.67 25.72
CA VAL A 80 33.96 16.73 24.54
C VAL A 80 34.10 15.53 23.61
N ALA A 81 35.31 15.00 23.44
CA ALA A 81 35.59 13.80 22.62
C ALA A 81 34.97 12.51 23.18
N ALA A 82 34.51 12.50 24.44
CA ALA A 82 33.81 11.37 25.04
C ALA A 82 32.42 11.19 24.45
N TRP A 83 31.83 12.27 23.90
CA TRP A 83 30.47 12.33 23.44
C TRP A 83 30.41 12.17 21.91
N VAL A 84 29.40 11.44 21.44
CA VAL A 84 29.03 11.37 20.01
C VAL A 84 28.55 12.77 19.60
N VAL A 85 29.44 13.57 19.01
CA VAL A 85 29.00 14.76 18.26
C VAL A 85 28.03 14.26 17.21
N ALA A 86 26.86 14.91 17.07
CA ALA A 86 25.73 14.50 16.22
C ALA A 86 26.18 14.18 14.79
N THR A 87 26.58 12.93 14.62
CA THR A 87 27.07 12.27 13.42
C THR A 87 27.01 10.78 13.73
N GLU A 88 26.04 10.14 13.11
CA GLU A 88 26.14 8.79 12.57
C GLU A 88 26.33 7.55 13.47
N ASN A 89 25.46 6.58 13.19
CA ASN A 89 25.66 5.12 13.19
C ASN A 89 25.48 4.35 14.51
N ILE A 90 24.31 3.71 14.64
CA ILE A 90 24.17 2.39 15.27
C ILE A 90 23.62 1.43 14.22
N GLU A 91 24.51 0.70 13.57
CA GLU A 91 24.23 -0.65 13.05
C GLU A 91 25.39 -1.54 13.52
N SER A 92 25.12 -2.40 14.50
CA SER A 92 25.82 -3.69 14.68
C SER A 92 25.26 -4.43 15.90
N ALA A 93 24.03 -4.94 15.79
CA ALA A 93 23.59 -6.11 16.54
C ALA A 93 22.31 -6.66 15.90
N ASN A 94 22.45 -7.76 15.16
CA ASN A 94 21.53 -8.92 15.15
C ASN A 94 21.77 -9.77 13.89
N GLN A 95 22.94 -10.39 13.84
CA GLN A 95 23.05 -11.73 13.27
C GLN A 95 22.88 -12.72 14.43
N GLN A 96 21.80 -13.49 14.41
CA GLN A 96 21.69 -14.91 14.74
C GLN A 96 20.28 -15.23 15.23
N LEU A 97 19.40 -15.62 14.30
CA LEU A 97 18.33 -16.60 14.52
C LEU A 97 17.97 -17.16 13.14
N GLN A 98 18.48 -18.36 12.84
CA GLN A 98 18.13 -19.15 11.66
C GLN A 98 16.77 -19.82 11.89
N ILE A 99 15.81 -19.62 10.99
CA ILE A 99 14.68 -20.54 10.78
C ILE A 99 14.53 -20.77 9.27
N ASP A 100 14.36 -22.06 8.95
CA ASP A 100 14.36 -22.72 7.65
C ASP A 100 13.29 -22.19 6.66
N PRO A 101 13.66 -21.70 5.45
CA PRO A 101 12.71 -21.25 4.44
C PRO A 101 12.38 -22.39 3.47
N GLN A 102 11.59 -23.35 3.92
CA GLN A 102 10.81 -24.21 3.04
C GLN A 102 9.35 -24.16 3.43
N GLN A 103 8.63 -23.16 2.91
CA GLN A 103 7.28 -23.34 2.35
C GLN A 103 6.73 -22.04 1.75
N SER A 104 6.11 -22.22 0.58
CA SER A 104 5.06 -21.41 -0.07
C SER A 104 5.41 -20.05 -0.71
N ASN A 105 5.29 -20.04 -2.06
CA ASN A 105 4.81 -18.91 -2.87
C ASN A 105 3.65 -18.17 -2.19
N PRO A 106 3.44 -16.88 -2.51
CA PRO A 106 2.08 -16.53 -2.95
C PRO A 106 2.10 -15.57 -4.14
N THR A 107 1.28 -15.74 -5.19
CA THR A 107 -0.19 -15.66 -5.20
C THR A 107 -0.65 -14.29 -4.66
N PHE A 108 -1.60 -13.63 -5.31
CA PHE A 108 -2.36 -12.47 -4.81
C PHE A 108 -2.34 -12.40 -3.26
N VAL A 109 -1.82 -11.32 -2.64
CA VAL A 109 -1.70 -11.24 -1.18
C VAL A 109 -3.10 -11.39 -0.54
N LYS A 110 -3.39 -12.61 -0.08
CA LYS A 110 -4.67 -13.01 0.53
C LYS A 110 -4.52 -13.53 1.95
N ASP A 111 -3.30 -13.80 2.41
CA ASP A 111 -3.13 -14.57 3.64
C ASP A 111 -2.85 -13.64 4.83
N PHE A 112 -3.93 -13.30 5.52
CA PHE A 112 -3.92 -12.96 6.94
C PHE A 112 -4.00 -14.30 7.70
N PRO A 113 -2.87 -14.96 8.02
CA PRO A 113 -2.87 -16.27 8.66
C PRO A 113 -3.65 -16.27 9.96
N THR A 114 -4.43 -17.34 10.17
CA THR A 114 -5.15 -17.57 11.43
C THR A 114 -4.17 -17.83 12.57
N ARG A 115 -4.43 -17.21 13.72
CA ARG A 115 -3.69 -17.40 14.97
C ARG A 115 -4.62 -18.03 16.00
N SER A 116 -4.06 -18.90 16.83
CA SER A 116 -4.77 -19.41 18.00
C SER A 116 -4.93 -18.34 19.07
N ILE A 117 -6.06 -18.39 19.76
CA ILE A 117 -6.31 -17.61 20.97
C ILE A 117 -6.14 -18.50 22.19
N TYR A 118 -5.94 -17.91 23.36
CA TYR A 118 -5.68 -18.64 24.60
C TYR A 118 -6.73 -18.30 25.65
N GLN A 119 -7.21 -19.31 26.37
CA GLN A 119 -8.17 -19.15 27.46
C GLN A 119 -7.70 -19.91 28.69
N TYR A 120 -7.97 -19.36 29.88
CA TYR A 120 -7.65 -20.02 31.14
C TYR A 120 -8.72 -21.06 31.51
N ASN A 121 -8.30 -22.29 31.82
CA ASN A 121 -9.20 -23.42 32.11
C ASN A 121 -9.21 -23.84 33.60
N GLN A 122 -9.03 -22.90 34.52
CA GLN A 122 -8.88 -23.09 35.98
C GLN A 122 -7.50 -23.59 36.44
N GLN A 123 -6.68 -24.20 35.57
CA GLN A 123 -5.34 -24.68 35.94
C GLN A 123 -4.23 -24.09 35.06
N ASN A 124 -4.48 -23.88 33.76
CA ASN A 124 -3.52 -23.29 32.84
C ASN A 124 -4.18 -22.57 31.67
N TRP A 125 -3.38 -21.76 30.98
CA TRP A 125 -3.74 -21.14 29.70
C TRP A 125 -3.61 -22.17 28.58
N GLN A 126 -4.67 -22.33 27.79
CA GLN A 126 -4.72 -23.31 26.69
C GLN A 126 -5.13 -22.66 25.37
N ALA A 127 -4.48 -23.08 24.29
CA ALA A 127 -4.86 -22.68 22.94
C ALA A 127 -6.26 -23.21 22.61
N ARG A 128 -7.09 -22.34 22.03
CA ARG A 128 -8.43 -22.63 21.55
C ARG A 128 -8.61 -22.09 20.14
N ASN A 129 -9.17 -22.94 19.28
CA ASN A 129 -9.70 -22.56 17.98
C ASN A 129 -11.20 -22.86 18.01
N LEU A 130 -12.00 -21.92 18.51
CA LEU A 130 -13.45 -22.08 18.60
C LEU A 130 -14.13 -21.59 17.32
N PRO A 131 -15.23 -22.23 16.88
CA PRO A 131 -16.13 -21.60 15.92
C PRO A 131 -16.74 -20.32 16.55
N LEU A 132 -17.06 -19.34 15.71
CA LEU A 132 -17.71 -18.11 16.16
C LEU A 132 -19.13 -18.41 16.64
N GLU A 133 -19.37 -18.25 17.94
CA GLU A 133 -20.71 -18.28 18.53
C GLU A 133 -21.27 -16.85 18.59
N SER A 134 -22.54 -16.69 18.22
CA SER A 134 -23.19 -15.39 18.27
C SER A 134 -23.50 -15.01 19.72
N VAL A 135 -22.99 -13.87 20.18
CA VAL A 135 -23.31 -13.30 21.49
C VAL A 135 -24.31 -12.16 21.34
N THR A 136 -25.37 -12.15 22.14
CA THR A 136 -26.32 -11.03 22.19
C THR A 136 -25.82 -9.99 23.18
N ILE A 137 -25.62 -8.75 22.70
CA ILE A 137 -25.07 -7.66 23.53
C ILE A 137 -25.57 -6.30 23.03
N THR A 138 -25.92 -5.41 23.95
CA THR A 138 -26.43 -4.06 23.61
C THR A 138 -25.37 -2.98 23.71
N ARG A 139 -24.32 -3.22 24.50
CA ARG A 139 -23.22 -2.28 24.78
C ARG A 139 -21.89 -3.03 24.74
N LEU A 140 -20.87 -2.45 24.11
CA LEU A 140 -19.52 -2.99 24.03
C LEU A 140 -18.51 -1.91 24.44
N LYS A 141 -17.72 -2.17 25.49
CA LYS A 141 -16.60 -1.30 25.90
C LYS A 141 -15.29 -1.78 25.29
N ILE A 142 -14.55 -0.88 24.66
CA ILE A 142 -13.29 -1.20 23.98
C ILE A 142 -12.21 -0.24 24.44
N VAL A 143 -11.04 -0.79 24.79
CA VAL A 143 -9.85 -0.04 25.20
C VAL A 143 -8.74 -0.21 24.17
N SER A 144 -8.03 0.89 23.89
CA SER A 144 -6.73 0.87 23.24
C SER A 144 -5.69 1.58 24.10
N TYR A 145 -4.50 0.99 24.27
CA TYR A 145 -3.46 1.61 25.08
C TYR A 145 -2.03 1.20 24.68
N ASN A 146 -1.19 2.17 24.30
CA ASN A 146 0.26 1.99 24.21
C ASN A 146 0.88 2.07 25.60
N VAL A 147 1.51 0.97 26.05
CA VAL A 147 1.98 0.80 27.43
C VAL A 147 3.47 1.12 27.65
N LEU A 148 4.16 1.59 26.59
CA LEU A 148 5.59 1.94 26.55
C LEU A 148 6.54 0.78 26.85
N SER A 149 7.33 0.39 25.85
CA SER A 149 8.45 -0.55 25.99
C SER A 149 9.70 0.13 26.58
N ASP A 150 10.26 -0.42 27.65
CA ASP A 150 11.23 0.22 28.54
C ASP A 150 12.62 -0.42 28.58
N LEU A 151 12.94 -1.24 27.57
CA LEU A 151 14.16 -2.05 27.51
C LEU A 151 15.49 -1.27 27.55
N TYR A 152 15.50 0.02 27.21
CA TYR A 152 16.74 0.80 27.07
C TYR A 152 16.87 1.97 28.07
N GLU A 153 15.80 2.28 28.80
CA GLU A 153 15.76 3.39 29.77
C GLU A 153 15.04 2.97 31.07
N SER A 154 15.25 1.73 31.53
CA SER A 154 14.59 1.20 32.74
C SER A 154 14.85 2.05 33.99
N GLU A 155 15.99 2.75 34.03
CA GLU A 155 16.37 3.66 35.12
C GLU A 155 15.63 5.02 35.06
N LEU A 156 15.10 5.41 33.90
CA LEU A 156 14.37 6.67 33.70
C LEU A 156 12.85 6.47 33.65
N THR A 157 12.41 5.27 33.27
CA THR A 157 10.98 4.94 33.09
C THR A 157 10.35 4.26 34.31
N GLU A 158 11.15 3.79 35.29
CA GLU A 158 10.63 3.24 36.57
C GLU A 158 9.59 2.12 36.39
N THR A 159 9.86 1.21 35.44
CA THR A 159 9.01 0.07 35.02
C THR A 159 8.30 -0.66 36.14
N ALA A 160 9.02 -0.94 37.24
CA ALA A 160 8.51 -1.73 38.35
C ALA A 160 7.35 -1.02 39.07
N GLN A 161 7.34 0.33 39.06
CA GLN A 161 6.27 1.14 39.62
C GLN A 161 5.10 1.30 38.64
N ARG A 162 5.37 1.34 37.33
CA ARG A 162 4.34 1.54 36.28
C ARG A 162 3.46 0.32 36.05
N ILE A 163 4.04 -0.88 35.94
CA ILE A 163 3.29 -2.10 35.57
C ILE A 163 2.04 -2.34 36.45
N PRO A 164 2.12 -2.30 37.80
CA PRO A 164 0.93 -2.50 38.64
C PRO A 164 -0.16 -1.45 38.39
N ILE A 165 0.24 -0.21 38.11
CA ILE A 165 -0.70 0.90 37.86
C ILE A 165 -1.33 0.78 36.47
N ILE A 166 -0.56 0.38 35.45
CA ILE A 166 -1.10 0.05 34.11
C ILE A 166 -2.18 -1.03 34.25
N ILE A 167 -1.88 -2.12 34.95
CA ILE A 167 -2.81 -3.24 35.17
C ILE A 167 -4.08 -2.77 35.89
N GLU A 168 -3.93 -1.95 36.94
CA GLU A 168 -5.06 -1.42 37.71
C GLU A 168 -5.93 -0.48 36.87
N HIS A 169 -5.35 0.38 36.03
CA HIS A 169 -6.11 1.20 35.09
C HIS A 169 -6.90 0.35 34.08
N LEU A 170 -6.27 -0.68 33.49
CA LEU A 170 -6.95 -1.61 32.58
C LEU A 170 -8.12 -2.33 33.28
N ARG A 171 -7.94 -2.73 34.55
CA ARG A 171 -8.99 -3.34 35.37
C ARG A 171 -10.16 -2.39 35.61
N GLN A 172 -9.88 -1.12 35.92
CA GLN A 172 -10.89 -0.09 36.19
C GLN A 172 -11.73 0.27 34.97
N CYS A 173 -11.16 0.22 33.77
CA CYS A 173 -11.92 0.44 32.53
C CYS A 173 -13.05 -0.58 32.35
N ASP A 174 -12.89 -1.81 32.90
CA ASP A 174 -13.87 -2.88 32.83
C ASP A 174 -14.32 -3.14 31.37
N ALA A 175 -13.35 -3.24 30.47
CA ALA A 175 -13.60 -3.31 29.03
C ALA A 175 -13.83 -4.73 28.54
N ASP A 176 -14.68 -4.89 27.52
CA ASP A 176 -14.98 -6.19 26.91
C ASP A 176 -13.89 -6.64 25.92
N ILE A 177 -13.23 -5.66 25.27
CA ILE A 177 -12.08 -5.84 24.38
C ILE A 177 -11.00 -4.85 24.78
N ILE A 178 -9.76 -5.33 24.93
CA ILE A 178 -8.59 -4.53 25.24
C ILE A 178 -7.53 -4.79 24.16
N ALA A 179 -7.07 -3.74 23.48
CA ALA A 179 -5.99 -3.78 22.50
C ALA A 179 -4.79 -3.00 23.03
N LEU A 180 -3.68 -3.68 23.29
CA LEU A 180 -2.47 -3.08 23.83
C LEU A 180 -1.37 -3.05 22.77
N GLN A 181 -0.60 -1.95 22.78
CA GLN A 181 0.60 -1.76 21.97
C GLN A 181 1.83 -1.77 22.88
N GLU A 182 2.97 -2.22 22.35
CA GLU A 182 4.26 -2.30 23.07
C GLU A 182 4.27 -3.19 24.32
N VAL A 183 3.45 -4.25 24.33
CA VAL A 183 3.44 -5.20 25.44
C VAL A 183 4.73 -6.01 25.48
N THR A 184 5.46 -5.91 26.59
CA THR A 184 6.67 -6.70 26.86
C THR A 184 6.30 -8.07 27.47
N PRO A 185 7.17 -9.10 27.35
CA PRO A 185 6.96 -10.39 28.02
C PRO A 185 6.71 -10.29 29.52
N ARG A 186 7.39 -9.33 30.19
CA ARG A 186 7.22 -9.08 31.63
C ARG A 186 5.82 -8.55 31.97
N LEU A 187 5.29 -7.63 31.15
CA LEU A 187 3.92 -7.14 31.34
C LEU A 187 2.91 -8.25 31.06
N LEU A 188 3.12 -9.06 30.02
CA LEU A 188 2.28 -10.22 29.73
C LEU A 188 2.24 -11.18 30.92
N GLU A 189 3.40 -11.56 31.48
CA GLU A 189 3.47 -12.43 32.67
C GLU A 189 2.64 -11.89 33.84
N LYS A 190 2.75 -10.57 34.13
CA LYS A 190 2.00 -9.94 35.20
C LYS A 190 0.50 -9.88 34.92
N LEU A 191 0.09 -9.56 33.69
CA LEU A 191 -1.32 -9.57 33.29
C LEU A 191 -1.92 -10.96 33.42
N LEU A 192 -1.22 -12.02 32.97
CA LEU A 192 -1.72 -13.39 33.03
C LEU A 192 -1.87 -13.94 34.45
N ALA A 193 -1.21 -13.31 35.42
CA ALA A 193 -1.32 -13.65 36.84
C ALA A 193 -2.55 -13.02 37.52
N GLU A 194 -3.21 -12.05 36.90
CA GLU A 194 -4.36 -11.36 37.48
C GLU A 194 -5.65 -12.18 37.37
N ASP A 195 -6.39 -12.29 38.46
CA ASP A 195 -7.64 -13.06 38.52
C ASP A 195 -8.70 -12.57 37.52
N TRP A 196 -8.76 -11.25 37.29
CA TRP A 196 -9.73 -10.67 36.35
C TRP A 196 -9.37 -10.96 34.89
N VAL A 197 -8.09 -11.16 34.58
CA VAL A 197 -7.61 -11.48 33.22
C VAL A 197 -7.92 -12.93 32.87
N GLN A 198 -8.02 -13.84 33.84
CA GLN A 198 -8.39 -15.24 33.61
C GLN A 198 -9.79 -15.40 32.97
N ALA A 199 -10.65 -14.37 33.05
CA ALA A 199 -11.95 -14.33 32.37
C ALA A 199 -11.86 -13.93 30.88
N TYR A 200 -10.68 -13.61 30.36
CA TYR A 200 -10.46 -13.16 28.98
C TYR A 200 -9.86 -14.28 28.12
N HIS A 201 -10.14 -14.19 26.83
CA HIS A 201 -9.41 -14.83 25.75
C HIS A 201 -8.28 -13.90 25.31
N ILE A 202 -7.10 -14.43 25.02
CA ILE A 202 -5.88 -13.66 24.76
C ILE A 202 -5.26 -14.05 23.42
N SER A 203 -4.75 -13.07 22.68
CA SER A 203 -4.17 -13.26 21.34
C SER A 203 -2.75 -13.86 21.32
N GLU A 204 -2.18 -14.11 22.48
CA GLU A 204 -0.78 -14.54 22.64
C GLU A 204 -0.71 -15.71 23.63
N SER A 205 0.25 -16.59 23.35
CA SER A 205 0.65 -17.69 24.20
C SER A 205 1.12 -17.19 25.56
N PRO A 206 0.94 -17.96 26.64
CA PRO A 206 1.47 -17.60 27.95
C PRO A 206 3.01 -17.48 27.97
N GLN A 207 3.71 -18.02 26.97
CA GLN A 207 5.16 -17.89 26.78
C GLN A 207 5.56 -16.59 26.05
N GLY A 208 4.61 -15.87 25.43
CA GLY A 208 4.92 -14.64 24.70
C GLY A 208 5.76 -14.85 23.44
N GLU A 209 5.62 -15.98 22.74
CA GLU A 209 6.50 -16.37 21.62
C GLU A 209 6.60 -15.34 20.50
N THR A 210 5.60 -14.46 20.34
CA THR A 210 5.65 -13.40 19.32
C THR A 210 5.95 -12.01 19.88
N LEU A 211 6.20 -11.92 21.18
CA LEU A 211 6.67 -10.73 21.89
C LEU A 211 8.18 -10.85 22.09
N GLU A 212 9.00 -10.75 21.02
CA GLU A 212 10.46 -10.83 21.16
C GLU A 212 10.98 -9.84 22.22
N TRP A 213 10.63 -8.57 22.04
CA TRP A 213 11.01 -7.45 22.93
C TRP A 213 9.75 -6.74 23.44
N HIS A 214 8.85 -6.41 22.51
CA HIS A 214 7.49 -5.93 22.75
C HIS A 214 6.60 -6.23 21.55
N GLY A 215 5.28 -6.11 21.69
CA GLY A 215 4.35 -6.37 20.58
C GLY A 215 2.91 -5.95 20.82
N LEU A 216 2.01 -6.42 19.96
CA LEU A 216 0.56 -6.25 20.09
C LEU A 216 -0.05 -7.38 20.93
N LEU A 217 -1.01 -7.03 21.78
CA LEU A 217 -1.81 -7.97 22.56
C LEU A 217 -3.30 -7.58 22.51
N VAL A 218 -4.18 -8.54 22.22
CA VAL A 218 -5.63 -8.36 22.30
C VAL A 218 -6.19 -9.30 23.36
N LEU A 219 -6.99 -8.76 24.27
CA LEU A 219 -7.75 -9.51 25.26
C LEU A 219 -9.24 -9.29 25.02
N SER A 220 -10.06 -10.35 25.11
CA SER A 220 -11.53 -10.20 25.06
C SER A 220 -12.28 -11.15 25.98
N ARG A 221 -13.28 -10.62 26.70
CA ARG A 221 -14.26 -11.46 27.44
C ARG A 221 -15.13 -12.31 26.51
N LEU A 222 -15.28 -11.85 25.27
CA LEU A 222 -16.10 -12.47 24.24
C LEU A 222 -15.23 -13.40 23.37
N PRO A 223 -15.75 -14.56 22.94
CA PRO A 223 -15.01 -15.45 22.06
C PRO A 223 -14.79 -14.79 20.68
N PHE A 224 -13.60 -14.96 20.12
CA PHE A 224 -13.22 -14.39 18.83
C PHE A 224 -12.28 -15.31 18.04
N THR A 225 -12.20 -15.08 16.74
CA THR A 225 -11.15 -15.65 15.89
C THR A 225 -10.13 -14.58 15.56
N LEU A 226 -8.87 -14.97 15.42
CA LEU A 226 -7.77 -14.04 15.21
C LEU A 226 -7.01 -14.34 13.93
N VAL A 227 -6.67 -13.29 13.21
CA VAL A 227 -5.66 -13.35 12.14
C VAL A 227 -4.57 -12.30 12.37
N GLU A 228 -3.40 -12.52 11.79
CA GLU A 228 -2.26 -11.60 11.85
C GLU A 228 -1.77 -11.27 10.44
N TYR A 229 -1.26 -10.06 10.25
CA TYR A 229 -0.42 -9.73 9.10
C TYR A 229 0.83 -9.01 9.57
N ARG A 230 2.01 -9.41 9.07
CA ARG A 230 3.30 -8.82 9.42
C ARG A 230 3.76 -7.90 8.29
N TYR A 231 3.84 -6.61 8.55
CA TYR A 231 4.42 -5.61 7.65
C TYR A 231 5.94 -5.70 7.60
N SER A 232 6.55 -6.05 8.74
CA SER A 232 7.98 -6.27 8.92
C SER A 232 8.21 -7.16 10.15
N PRO A 233 9.45 -7.57 10.47
CA PRO A 233 9.74 -8.31 11.70
C PRO A 233 9.25 -7.60 12.98
N ARG A 234 9.16 -6.26 12.97
CA ARG A 234 8.78 -5.44 14.14
C ARG A 234 7.39 -4.82 14.06
N LYS A 235 6.75 -4.77 12.88
CA LYS A 235 5.46 -4.12 12.68
C LYS A 235 4.45 -5.11 12.12
N ARG A 236 3.33 -5.23 12.81
CA ARG A 236 2.26 -6.18 12.48
C ARG A 236 0.89 -5.61 12.84
N VAL A 237 -0.16 -6.26 12.36
CA VAL A 237 -1.56 -6.00 12.73
C VAL A 237 -2.21 -7.29 13.20
N LEU A 238 -3.04 -7.19 14.24
CA LEU A 238 -3.89 -8.27 14.72
C LEU A 238 -5.34 -7.92 14.41
N VAL A 239 -6.07 -8.79 13.71
CA VAL A 239 -7.51 -8.58 13.44
C VAL A 239 -8.31 -9.67 14.12
N GLY A 240 -9.01 -9.28 15.19
CA GLY A 240 -10.00 -10.13 15.85
C GLY A 240 -11.35 -10.01 15.14
N LYS A 241 -12.10 -11.11 15.08
CA LYS A 241 -13.44 -11.17 14.52
C LYS A 241 -14.41 -11.75 15.54
N TRP A 242 -15.51 -11.04 15.79
CA TRP A 242 -16.59 -11.42 16.69
C TRP A 242 -17.91 -11.54 15.93
N LEU A 243 -18.79 -12.43 16.40
CA LEU A 243 -20.17 -12.52 15.95
C LEU A 243 -21.09 -11.99 17.06
N LEU A 244 -21.61 -10.77 16.90
CA LEU A 244 -22.41 -10.05 17.89
C LEU A 244 -23.78 -9.73 17.31
N ASN A 245 -24.86 -10.09 18.01
CA ASN A 245 -26.24 -9.93 17.52
C ASN A 245 -26.45 -10.51 16.11
N SER A 246 -25.84 -11.67 15.82
CA SER A 246 -25.81 -12.32 14.50
C SER A 246 -25.12 -11.51 13.38
N LYS A 247 -24.36 -10.47 13.73
CA LYS A 247 -23.59 -9.64 12.79
C LYS A 247 -22.10 -9.68 13.13
N THR A 248 -21.26 -9.55 12.12
CA THR A 248 -19.81 -9.59 12.32
C THR A 248 -19.29 -8.21 12.72
N LEU A 249 -18.40 -8.18 13.72
CA LEU A 249 -17.55 -7.03 14.05
C LEU A 249 -16.08 -7.45 13.96
N ASN A 250 -15.30 -6.75 13.14
CA ASN A 250 -13.86 -6.95 13.01
C ASN A 250 -13.13 -5.83 13.75
N VAL A 251 -12.23 -6.15 14.68
CA VAL A 251 -11.41 -5.16 15.40
C VAL A 251 -9.95 -5.38 15.07
N ALA A 252 -9.33 -4.41 14.41
CA ALA A 252 -7.92 -4.40 14.03
C ALA A 252 -7.10 -3.59 15.05
N ALA A 253 -6.23 -4.26 15.80
CA ALA A 253 -5.25 -3.63 16.67
C ALA A 253 -3.99 -3.30 15.86
N VAL A 254 -3.60 -2.02 15.85
CA VAL A 254 -2.46 -1.52 15.05
C VAL A 254 -1.38 -0.89 15.94
N HIS A 255 -0.14 -0.96 15.47
CA HIS A 255 0.96 -0.12 15.93
C HIS A 255 1.81 0.21 14.69
N PHE A 256 1.51 1.32 14.03
CA PHE A 256 2.16 1.69 12.76
C PHE A 256 3.54 2.32 12.96
N THR A 257 4.27 2.54 11.88
CA THR A 257 5.63 3.08 11.91
C THR A 257 5.68 4.52 12.44
N SER A 258 6.58 4.75 13.40
CA SER A 258 6.82 6.05 14.06
C SER A 258 7.63 7.02 13.20
N ASP A 259 7.57 8.30 13.57
CA ASP A 259 8.11 9.45 12.82
C ASP A 259 9.64 9.65 12.90
N TYR A 260 10.40 8.64 13.29
CA TYR A 260 11.86 8.73 13.39
C TYR A 260 12.55 8.83 12.01
N ASN A 261 11.83 8.59 10.91
CA ASN A 261 12.35 8.60 9.54
C ASN A 261 11.54 9.58 8.66
N LYS A 262 12.20 10.27 7.72
CA LYS A 262 11.58 11.25 6.79
C LYS A 262 10.45 10.70 5.90
N ASN A 263 10.28 9.39 5.82
CA ASN A 263 9.28 8.69 4.99
C ASN A 263 8.22 7.92 5.82
N SER A 264 8.14 8.16 7.13
CA SER A 264 7.23 7.45 8.04
C SER A 264 5.77 7.51 7.58
N GLU A 265 5.31 8.67 7.09
CA GLU A 265 3.96 8.87 6.54
C GLU A 265 3.64 7.90 5.40
N LYS A 266 4.52 7.79 4.39
CA LYS A 266 4.32 6.87 3.25
C LYS A 266 4.27 5.40 3.69
N VAL A 267 5.11 5.02 4.66
CA VAL A 267 5.12 3.66 5.21
C VAL A 267 3.81 3.36 5.95
N ARG A 268 3.33 4.30 6.78
CA ARG A 268 2.03 4.16 7.45
C ARG A 268 0.88 4.06 6.46
N TYR A 269 0.90 4.86 5.39
CA TYR A 269 -0.10 4.81 4.33
C TYR A 269 -0.17 3.41 3.69
N LYS A 270 0.98 2.81 3.37
CA LYS A 270 1.06 1.44 2.84
C LYS A 270 0.55 0.39 3.84
N GLN A 271 0.97 0.49 5.11
CA GLN A 271 0.49 -0.39 6.18
C GLN A 271 -1.03 -0.32 6.31
N LEU A 272 -1.59 0.89 6.31
CA LEU A 272 -3.02 1.11 6.39
C LEU A 272 -3.75 0.61 5.13
N ASN A 273 -3.21 0.80 3.93
CA ASN A 273 -3.86 0.33 2.69
C ASN A 273 -3.99 -1.20 2.66
N ILE A 274 -2.95 -1.95 3.04
CA ILE A 274 -3.01 -3.42 3.16
C ILE A 274 -4.10 -3.87 4.15
N LEU A 275 -4.17 -3.20 5.31
CA LEU A 275 -5.23 -3.47 6.28
C LEU A 275 -6.61 -3.17 5.71
N LEU A 276 -6.78 -2.04 5.02
CA LEU A 276 -8.06 -1.66 4.43
C LEU A 276 -8.51 -2.61 3.32
N GLU A 277 -7.61 -3.08 2.47
CA GLU A 277 -7.91 -4.12 1.47
C GLU A 277 -8.45 -5.39 2.12
N TYR A 278 -7.80 -5.85 3.20
CA TYR A 278 -8.30 -6.99 3.97
C TYR A 278 -9.66 -6.70 4.61
N LEU A 279 -9.81 -5.59 5.34
CA LEU A 279 -11.08 -5.23 5.99
C LEU A 279 -12.21 -5.02 4.99
N ASN A 280 -11.94 -4.53 3.78
CA ASN A 280 -12.92 -4.40 2.69
C ASN A 280 -13.41 -5.76 2.18
N SER A 281 -12.57 -6.79 2.26
CA SER A 281 -12.97 -8.16 1.91
C SER A 281 -13.78 -8.87 3.00
N GLN A 282 -13.78 -8.37 4.24
CA GLN A 282 -14.48 -8.98 5.36
C GLN A 282 -15.93 -8.52 5.48
N PRO A 283 -16.88 -9.41 5.85
CA PRO A 283 -18.25 -9.02 6.10
C PRO A 283 -18.39 -8.27 7.45
N GLY A 284 -19.38 -7.40 7.53
CA GLY A 284 -19.78 -6.72 8.75
C GLY A 284 -19.03 -5.41 9.02
N ASP A 285 -19.13 -4.95 10.26
CA ASP A 285 -18.54 -3.68 10.69
C ASP A 285 -17.06 -3.86 11.04
N CYS A 286 -16.30 -2.77 10.93
CA CYS A 286 -14.87 -2.77 11.20
C CYS A 286 -14.50 -1.62 12.12
N LEU A 287 -13.64 -1.90 13.11
CA LEU A 287 -13.05 -0.91 13.99
C LEU A 287 -11.53 -1.05 13.94
N ILE A 288 -10.80 0.02 13.66
CA ILE A 288 -9.34 0.06 13.76
C ILE A 288 -8.99 0.82 15.04
N VAL A 289 -8.22 0.19 15.92
CA VAL A 289 -7.79 0.77 17.21
C VAL A 289 -6.29 0.63 17.37
N GLY A 290 -5.64 1.61 17.99
CA GLY A 290 -4.23 1.51 18.32
C GLY A 290 -3.45 2.77 18.01
N ASP A 291 -2.14 2.62 18.05
CA ASP A 291 -1.18 3.69 17.80
C ASP A 291 -0.92 3.79 16.29
N PHE A 292 -1.51 4.82 15.69
CA PHE A 292 -1.32 5.14 14.28
C PHE A 292 0.03 5.82 14.04
N ASN A 293 0.69 6.35 15.08
CA ASN A 293 1.93 7.11 14.97
C ASN A 293 1.86 8.26 13.95
N ALA A 294 0.65 8.76 13.69
CA ALA A 294 0.38 9.73 12.64
C ALA A 294 0.13 11.12 13.23
N LYS A 295 0.64 12.16 12.56
CA LYS A 295 0.43 13.55 12.95
C LYS A 295 -0.85 14.10 12.34
N ASP A 296 -1.53 14.95 13.10
CA ASP A 296 -2.68 15.73 12.65
C ASP A 296 -3.77 14.92 11.93
N ASN A 297 -3.94 15.13 10.62
CA ASN A 297 -4.97 14.49 9.80
C ASN A 297 -4.43 13.34 8.93
N GLU A 298 -3.27 12.77 9.24
CA GLU A 298 -2.75 11.61 8.51
C GLU A 298 -3.27 10.27 9.09
N PRO A 299 -3.67 9.29 8.26
CA PRO A 299 -4.15 9.38 6.88
C PRO A 299 -5.69 9.45 6.88
N ALA A 300 -6.25 10.65 7.06
CA ALA A 300 -7.70 10.86 7.16
C ALA A 300 -8.40 10.62 5.82
N GLU A 301 -7.77 10.91 4.68
CA GLU A 301 -8.39 10.80 3.36
C GLU A 301 -8.71 9.35 2.97
N ILE A 302 -7.74 8.43 3.11
CA ILE A 302 -7.96 7.01 2.77
C ILE A 302 -8.96 6.34 3.73
N LEU A 303 -8.96 6.72 5.01
CA LEU A 303 -9.94 6.25 5.99
C LEU A 303 -11.36 6.73 5.62
N THR A 304 -11.49 8.02 5.29
CA THR A 304 -12.77 8.62 4.87
C THR A 304 -13.28 7.99 3.57
N THR A 305 -12.41 7.77 2.58
CA THR A 305 -12.73 7.11 1.31
C THR A 305 -13.21 5.66 1.52
N ASN A 306 -12.72 5.00 2.57
CA ASN A 306 -13.15 3.66 2.98
C ASN A 306 -14.29 3.67 4.01
N ASN A 307 -14.98 4.81 4.20
CA ASN A 307 -16.12 5.01 5.10
C ASN A 307 -15.82 4.79 6.59
N PHE A 308 -14.58 5.00 7.02
CA PHE A 308 -14.22 5.03 8.43
C PHE A 308 -14.41 6.44 9.01
N ILE A 309 -14.94 6.50 10.23
CA ILE A 309 -15.19 7.72 10.98
C ILE A 309 -14.28 7.74 12.21
N ASP A 310 -13.60 8.86 12.47
CA ASP A 310 -12.83 9.08 13.71
C ASP A 310 -13.81 9.32 14.86
N LEU A 311 -13.87 8.39 15.81
CA LEU A 311 -14.81 8.45 16.94
C LEU A 311 -14.54 9.65 17.85
N TRP A 312 -13.27 10.00 18.07
CA TRP A 312 -12.90 11.13 18.92
C TRP A 312 -13.37 12.44 18.30
N GLN A 313 -12.98 12.69 17.06
CA GLN A 313 -13.34 13.93 16.36
C GLN A 313 -14.85 14.09 16.19
N THR A 314 -15.60 12.98 16.09
CA THR A 314 -17.06 13.01 15.99
C THR A 314 -17.73 13.42 17.30
N LEU A 315 -17.25 12.91 18.43
CA LEU A 315 -17.86 13.16 19.74
C LEU A 315 -17.33 14.44 20.41
N HIS A 316 -16.09 14.81 20.12
CA HIS A 316 -15.40 15.97 20.69
C HIS A 316 -14.76 16.83 19.59
N PRO A 317 -15.56 17.50 18.74
CA PRO A 317 -15.04 18.24 17.58
C PRO A 317 -14.11 19.41 17.95
N GLU A 318 -14.25 19.97 19.15
CA GLU A 318 -13.45 21.09 19.65
C GLU A 318 -12.25 20.64 20.51
N ASP A 319 -12.12 19.34 20.81
CA ASP A 319 -11.03 18.80 21.61
C ASP A 319 -10.06 18.01 20.72
N PRO A 320 -8.78 18.42 20.59
CA PRO A 320 -7.81 17.69 19.80
C PRO A 320 -7.54 16.27 20.32
N GLY A 321 -7.79 15.97 21.60
CA GLY A 321 -7.68 14.62 22.15
C GLY A 321 -6.27 14.05 22.14
N TYR A 322 -5.29 14.84 22.56
CA TYR A 322 -3.88 14.43 22.55
C TYR A 322 -3.66 13.19 23.43
N THR A 323 -3.31 12.08 22.80
CA THR A 323 -2.94 10.83 23.48
C THR A 323 -1.45 10.83 23.85
N PHE A 324 -0.62 11.58 23.12
CA PHE A 324 0.78 11.83 23.44
C PHE A 324 0.97 13.31 23.75
N HIS A 325 1.29 13.66 25.01
CA HIS A 325 1.29 15.06 25.47
C HIS A 325 2.54 15.43 26.28
N PRO A 326 3.67 15.79 25.62
CA PRO A 326 4.93 16.14 26.27
C PRO A 326 4.87 17.26 27.32
N GLN A 327 3.96 18.23 27.17
CA GLN A 327 3.81 19.34 28.12
C GLN A 327 3.11 18.93 29.42
N ALA A 328 2.30 17.87 29.39
CA ALA A 328 1.51 17.41 30.54
C ALA A 328 2.10 16.13 31.18
N ASN A 329 2.73 15.29 30.37
CA ASN A 329 3.31 14.01 30.77
C ASN A 329 4.85 14.06 30.64
N PRO A 330 5.61 14.08 31.75
CA PRO A 330 7.07 14.08 31.72
C PRO A 330 7.69 12.87 31.02
N LEU A 331 7.03 11.71 31.03
CA LEU A 331 7.51 10.55 30.25
C LEU A 331 7.35 10.79 28.76
N ALA A 332 6.22 11.37 28.32
CA ALA A 332 6.06 11.80 26.93
C ALA A 332 7.10 12.86 26.55
N ALA A 333 7.47 13.76 27.47
CA ALA A 333 8.53 14.73 27.25
C ALA A 333 9.89 14.07 27.02
N LEU A 334 10.19 13.03 27.80
CA LEU A 334 11.42 12.23 27.67
C LEU A 334 11.47 11.51 26.32
N MET A 335 10.34 10.95 25.88
CA MET A 335 10.23 10.18 24.63
C MET A 335 10.07 11.06 23.37
N SER A 336 9.76 12.36 23.52
CA SER A 336 9.47 13.25 22.39
C SER A 336 10.72 13.83 21.75
N LEU A 337 10.80 13.70 20.42
CA LEU A 337 11.84 14.38 19.62
C LEU A 337 11.58 15.87 19.41
N THR A 338 10.31 16.28 19.37
CA THR A 338 9.90 17.65 18.98
C THR A 338 9.32 18.44 20.14
N GLY A 339 8.96 17.76 21.24
CA GLY A 339 8.22 18.33 22.35
C GLY A 339 6.76 18.68 22.02
N LEU A 340 6.23 18.33 20.84
CA LEU A 340 4.87 18.67 20.43
C LEU A 340 3.86 17.58 20.85
N ALA A 341 2.66 18.00 21.25
CA ALA A 341 1.55 17.08 21.53
C ALA A 341 0.94 16.54 20.23
N GLY A 342 0.41 15.31 20.28
CA GLY A 342 -0.21 14.65 19.13
C GLY A 342 -1.27 13.62 19.53
N ARG A 343 -2.25 13.39 18.64
CA ARG A 343 -3.23 12.29 18.74
C ARG A 343 -2.73 11.11 17.92
N LEU A 344 -1.81 10.37 18.51
CA LEU A 344 -1.17 9.22 17.88
C LEU A 344 -2.07 7.98 17.92
N ASP A 345 -2.82 7.80 19.01
CA ASP A 345 -3.77 6.70 19.18
C ASP A 345 -5.14 7.10 18.66
N ARG A 346 -5.80 6.18 17.95
CA ARG A 346 -7.11 6.44 17.32
C ARG A 346 -8.04 5.24 17.41
N MET A 347 -9.34 5.54 17.32
CA MET A 347 -10.40 4.55 17.14
C MET A 347 -11.26 4.95 15.94
N MET A 348 -11.12 4.20 14.84
CA MET A 348 -11.75 4.47 13.55
C MET A 348 -12.84 3.44 13.28
N LEU A 349 -14.11 3.86 13.20
CA LEU A 349 -15.25 2.96 13.03
C LEU A 349 -15.84 3.06 11.62
N ARG A 350 -16.01 1.91 10.96
CA ARG A 350 -16.85 1.75 9.77
C ARG A 350 -18.03 0.85 10.12
N SER A 351 -19.22 1.44 10.08
CA SER A 351 -20.47 0.80 10.48
C SER A 351 -21.44 0.82 9.30
N GLN A 352 -21.50 -0.26 8.51
CA GLN A 352 -22.15 -0.26 7.19
C GLN A 352 -23.66 0.04 7.26
N ASN A 353 -24.34 -0.50 8.28
CA ASN A 353 -25.75 -0.22 8.56
C ASN A 353 -25.91 0.61 9.85
N ARG A 354 -24.83 1.29 10.28
CA ARG A 354 -24.74 1.94 11.60
C ARG A 354 -25.02 1.00 12.78
N ASP A 355 -24.83 -0.32 12.61
CA ASP A 355 -25.18 -1.32 13.62
C ASP A 355 -24.52 -1.08 14.97
N TRP A 356 -23.34 -0.44 14.96
CA TRP A 356 -22.67 0.14 16.11
C TRP A 356 -22.52 1.66 16.01
N ILE A 357 -22.73 2.34 17.13
CA ILE A 357 -22.52 3.78 17.29
C ILE A 357 -21.76 4.02 18.58
N SER A 358 -20.75 4.88 18.55
CA SER A 358 -20.08 5.33 19.77
C SER A 358 -20.88 6.45 20.45
N ARG A 359 -21.17 6.29 21.74
CA ARG A 359 -21.80 7.35 22.56
C ARG A 359 -20.81 8.13 23.40
N GLN A 360 -19.69 7.51 23.72
CA GLN A 360 -18.68 8.06 24.58
C GLN A 360 -17.32 7.55 24.14
N ILE A 361 -16.35 8.44 24.17
CA ILE A 361 -14.94 8.15 24.09
C ILE A 361 -14.21 9.06 25.06
N GLU A 362 -13.27 8.52 25.83
CA GLU A 362 -12.55 9.25 26.85
C GLU A 362 -11.10 8.78 26.96
N LEU A 363 -10.24 9.67 27.47
CA LEU A 363 -8.87 9.35 27.82
C LEU A 363 -8.81 8.79 29.25
N PHE A 364 -7.94 7.82 29.49
CA PHE A 364 -7.62 7.31 30.82
C PHE A 364 -6.10 7.19 31.03
N ALA A 365 -5.70 6.93 32.28
CA ALA A 365 -4.29 6.96 32.71
C ALA A 365 -3.62 8.33 32.52
N CYS A 366 -4.41 9.41 32.60
CA CYS A 366 -3.96 10.79 32.39
C CYS A 366 -3.31 11.46 33.61
N ASN A 367 -3.12 10.70 34.70
CA ASN A 367 -2.60 11.22 35.95
C ASN A 367 -1.27 10.55 36.29
N PRO A 368 -0.34 11.27 36.95
CA PRO A 368 0.88 10.67 37.44
C PRO A 368 0.58 9.64 38.53
N ILE A 369 1.49 8.70 38.70
CA ILE A 369 1.46 7.70 39.76
C ILE A 369 1.56 8.42 41.13
N PRO A 370 0.72 8.09 42.11
CA PRO A 370 0.79 8.66 43.45
C PRO A 370 2.20 8.53 44.06
N ASP A 371 2.57 9.49 44.91
CA ASP A 371 3.86 9.51 45.63
C ASP A 371 5.13 9.61 44.76
N THR A 372 4.98 9.99 43.48
CA THR A 372 6.11 10.20 42.54
C THR A 372 6.44 11.67 42.25
N GLU A 373 5.90 12.60 43.06
CA GLU A 373 6.00 14.06 42.85
C GLU A 373 5.51 14.54 41.48
N GLY A 374 4.64 13.76 40.82
CA GLY A 374 4.14 14.07 39.47
C GLY A 374 5.11 13.73 38.34
N LYS A 375 6.19 13.00 38.61
CA LYS A 375 7.27 12.73 37.64
C LYS A 375 7.03 11.47 36.82
N ILE A 376 6.29 10.50 37.33
CA ILE A 376 6.12 9.19 36.71
C ILE A 376 4.65 9.01 36.31
N TYR A 377 4.40 8.72 35.05
CA TYR A 377 3.09 8.35 34.53
C TYR A 377 3.03 6.86 34.21
N PRO A 378 1.84 6.26 34.08
CA PRO A 378 1.74 4.84 33.72
C PRO A 378 2.36 4.51 32.35
N SER A 379 2.20 5.41 31.36
CA SER A 379 2.82 5.33 30.03
C SER A 379 3.14 6.75 29.53
N ASP A 380 3.91 6.87 28.45
CA ASP A 380 4.10 8.11 27.71
C ASP A 380 2.87 8.47 26.85
N HIS A 381 1.98 7.51 26.61
CA HIS A 381 0.67 7.71 26.03
C HIS A 381 -0.45 7.72 27.10
N PHE A 382 -1.56 8.36 26.80
CA PHE A 382 -2.85 8.22 27.48
C PHE A 382 -3.71 7.22 26.72
N GLY A 383 -4.40 6.34 27.44
CA GLY A 383 -5.22 5.30 26.83
C GLY A 383 -6.58 5.82 26.37
N LEU A 384 -7.18 5.16 25.39
CA LEU A 384 -8.52 5.46 24.89
C LEU A 384 -9.52 4.40 25.34
N LEU A 385 -10.67 4.82 25.84
CA LEU A 385 -11.82 3.97 26.16
C LEU A 385 -13.03 4.48 25.38
N THR A 386 -13.67 3.60 24.60
CA THR A 386 -14.95 3.90 23.94
C THR A 386 -16.04 2.92 24.34
N GLN A 387 -17.28 3.40 24.27
CA GLN A 387 -18.49 2.62 24.42
C GLN A 387 -19.29 2.64 23.11
N LEU A 388 -19.40 1.47 22.48
CA LEU A 388 -20.28 1.25 21.35
C LEU A 388 -21.64 0.73 21.83
N GLU A 389 -22.71 1.24 21.25
CA GLU A 389 -24.08 0.77 21.44
C GLU A 389 -24.65 0.25 20.13
N SER A 390 -25.42 -0.84 20.21
CA SER A 390 -26.07 -1.40 19.04
C SER A 390 -27.32 -0.59 18.64
N ILE A 391 -27.61 -0.42 17.35
CA ILE A 391 -28.84 0.24 16.87
C ILE A 391 -30.13 -0.46 17.30
N THR A 392 -30.08 -1.73 17.69
CA THR A 392 -31.21 -2.40 18.38
C THR A 392 -31.68 -1.62 19.63
N CYS A 393 -30.83 -0.75 20.18
CA CYS A 393 -31.18 0.25 21.19
C CYS A 393 -32.27 1.24 20.74
N LEU A 394 -32.34 1.65 19.46
CA LEU A 394 -33.38 2.57 18.97
C LEU A 394 -34.79 2.06 19.25
N GLN A 395 -35.01 0.75 19.24
CA GLN A 395 -36.30 0.12 19.54
C GLN A 395 -36.63 0.14 21.04
N THR A 396 -35.63 0.42 21.90
CA THR A 396 -35.78 0.52 23.36
C THR A 396 -35.92 1.97 23.85
N ILE A 397 -35.69 2.97 22.97
CA ILE A 397 -35.81 4.38 23.33
C ILE A 397 -37.29 4.79 23.37
N SER A 398 -37.72 5.31 24.53
CA SER A 398 -39.07 5.82 24.73
C SER A 398 -39.41 6.97 23.79
N PRO A 399 -40.58 6.96 23.13
CA PRO A 399 -41.02 8.06 22.28
C PRO A 399 -41.23 9.37 23.04
N VAL A 400 -41.04 10.50 22.36
CA VAL A 400 -41.31 11.85 22.85
C VAL A 400 -42.29 12.59 21.95
N TYR A 401 -43.21 13.33 22.55
CA TYR A 401 -44.22 14.14 21.83
C TYR A 401 -43.69 15.50 21.35
N LYS A 402 -42.36 15.66 21.34
CA LYS A 402 -41.65 16.81 20.78
C LYS A 402 -41.08 16.50 19.39
N SER A 403 -41.33 15.31 18.84
CA SER A 403 -40.86 14.87 17.51
C SER A 403 -41.91 14.06 16.74
N ALA A 404 -41.79 14.07 15.41
CA ALA A 404 -42.66 13.34 14.49
C ALA A 404 -41.99 13.02 13.15
N VAL A 405 -42.51 12.03 12.42
CA VAL A 405 -42.21 11.74 11.01
C VAL A 405 -43.43 12.07 10.16
N VAL A 406 -43.27 12.95 9.18
CA VAL A 406 -44.38 13.56 8.46
C VAL A 406 -44.13 13.67 6.95
N ILE A 407 -45.21 13.76 6.16
CA ILE A 407 -45.15 14.25 4.77
C ILE A 407 -45.57 15.73 4.78
N ILE A 408 -44.82 16.57 4.08
CA ILE A 408 -45.10 18.01 3.99
C ILE A 408 -45.47 18.32 2.53
N PRO A 409 -46.66 18.92 2.25
CA PRO A 409 -47.00 19.35 0.91
C PRO A 409 -45.99 20.37 0.35
N PRO A 410 -45.76 20.41 -0.96
CA PRO A 410 -44.83 21.35 -1.59
C PRO A 410 -45.28 22.81 -1.49
N ASP A 411 -44.32 23.72 -1.63
CA ASP A 411 -44.48 25.16 -1.35
C ASP A 411 -45.53 25.86 -2.22
N ASP A 412 -45.84 25.33 -3.41
CA ASP A 412 -46.88 25.83 -4.31
C ASP A 412 -48.31 25.56 -3.78
N ILE A 413 -48.49 24.55 -2.93
CA ILE A 413 -49.77 24.15 -2.35
C ILE A 413 -49.97 24.73 -0.95
N LEU A 414 -48.88 24.95 -0.22
CA LEU A 414 -48.92 25.45 1.16
C LEU A 414 -49.75 26.74 1.34
N PRO A 415 -49.71 27.77 0.46
CA PRO A 415 -50.50 28.99 0.65
C PRO A 415 -52.02 28.74 0.74
N ALA A 416 -52.56 27.83 -0.08
CA ALA A 416 -53.99 27.51 -0.08
C ALA A 416 -54.40 26.89 1.27
N ILE A 417 -53.63 25.93 1.77
CA ILE A 417 -53.88 25.25 3.04
C ILE A 417 -53.67 26.20 4.22
N GLN A 418 -52.60 26.99 4.19
CA GLN A 418 -52.26 27.93 5.27
C GLN A 418 -53.27 29.08 5.39
N SER A 419 -53.92 29.48 4.29
CA SER A 419 -55.00 30.48 4.33
C SER A 419 -56.19 30.02 5.18
N ILE A 420 -56.46 28.71 5.19
CA ILE A 420 -57.51 28.07 5.98
C ILE A 420 -57.03 27.92 7.42
N ARG A 421 -55.85 27.32 7.62
CA ARG A 421 -55.28 27.09 8.96
C ARG A 421 -55.08 28.38 9.75
N ARG A 422 -54.72 29.50 9.12
CA ARG A 422 -54.59 30.80 9.80
C ARG A 422 -55.89 31.26 10.46
N ARG A 423 -57.04 30.88 9.90
CA ARG A 423 -58.38 31.22 10.44
C ARG A 423 -58.87 30.19 11.45
N CYS A 424 -58.58 28.91 11.23
CA CYS A 424 -59.26 27.80 11.89
C CYS A 424 -58.36 26.96 12.83
N ASP A 425 -57.04 27.07 12.74
CA ASP A 425 -56.09 26.29 13.53
C ASP A 425 -55.41 27.16 14.59
N ARG A 426 -55.80 26.97 15.86
CA ARG A 426 -55.21 27.66 17.01
C ARG A 426 -53.70 27.40 17.15
N GLN A 427 -53.20 26.31 16.57
CA GLN A 427 -51.79 25.92 16.60
C GLN A 427 -51.07 26.18 15.27
N PHE A 428 -51.63 27.03 14.41
CA PHE A 428 -51.07 27.40 13.10
C PHE A 428 -49.57 27.76 13.16
N HIS A 429 -49.15 28.55 14.14
CA HIS A 429 -47.76 29.00 14.29
C HIS A 429 -46.82 27.91 14.81
N ARG A 430 -47.36 26.83 15.35
CA ARG A 430 -46.57 25.80 16.02
C ARG A 430 -46.07 24.73 15.05
N TRP A 431 -46.80 24.46 13.95
CA TRP A 431 -46.47 23.39 12.99
C TRP A 431 -46.80 23.82 11.56
N MET A 432 -45.96 23.42 10.60
CA MET A 432 -46.27 23.50 9.16
C MET A 432 -47.43 22.58 8.78
N PRO A 433 -48.13 22.77 7.65
CA PRO A 433 -49.09 21.79 7.14
C PRO A 433 -48.41 20.45 6.86
N HIS A 434 -48.97 19.36 7.35
CA HIS A 434 -48.34 18.05 7.26
C HIS A 434 -49.35 16.91 7.37
N ILE A 435 -48.98 15.75 6.84
CA ILE A 435 -49.64 14.46 7.08
C ILE A 435 -48.77 13.69 8.06
N ASN A 436 -49.32 13.32 9.22
CA ASN A 436 -48.58 12.53 10.20
C ASN A 436 -48.45 11.08 9.73
N ILE A 437 -47.24 10.55 9.73
CA ILE A 437 -46.97 9.13 9.51
C ILE A 437 -46.64 8.45 10.84
N ILE A 438 -45.75 9.05 11.64
CA ILE A 438 -45.50 8.69 13.04
C ILE A 438 -45.54 9.96 13.89
N TYR A 439 -46.32 9.94 14.97
CA TYR A 439 -46.34 10.99 15.99
C TYR A 439 -45.99 10.38 17.35
N GLY A 440 -45.21 11.11 18.16
CA GLY A 440 -44.50 10.50 19.28
C GLY A 440 -43.34 9.68 18.74
N PHE A 441 -42.26 10.36 18.34
CA PHE A 441 -41.10 9.73 17.72
C PHE A 441 -39.89 9.76 18.66
N LEU A 442 -38.70 9.43 18.19
CA LEU A 442 -37.47 9.46 18.98
C LEU A 442 -37.07 10.90 19.39
N PRO A 443 -36.31 11.09 20.49
CA PRO A 443 -35.70 12.38 20.79
C PRO A 443 -34.81 12.88 19.63
N GLU A 444 -34.69 14.20 19.47
CA GLU A 444 -33.91 14.82 18.38
C GLU A 444 -32.45 14.33 18.35
N SER A 445 -31.88 13.98 19.50
CA SER A 445 -30.52 13.41 19.61
C SER A 445 -30.33 12.09 18.85
N TYR A 446 -31.40 11.41 18.47
CA TYR A 446 -31.39 10.14 17.71
C TYR A 446 -31.84 10.33 16.26
N PHE A 447 -32.06 11.56 15.79
CA PHE A 447 -32.60 11.81 14.45
C PHE A 447 -31.64 11.44 13.34
N SER A 448 -30.33 11.58 13.54
CA SER A 448 -29.34 11.18 12.53
C SER A 448 -29.42 9.67 12.29
N GLU A 449 -29.47 8.89 13.37
CA GLU A 449 -29.59 7.44 13.39
C GLU A 449 -30.90 6.99 12.76
N ALA A 450 -32.00 7.61 13.20
CA ALA A 450 -33.32 7.37 12.63
C ALA A 450 -33.35 7.65 11.13
N ALA A 451 -32.81 8.78 10.69
CA ALA A 451 -32.83 9.17 9.29
C ALA A 451 -32.06 8.17 8.41
N ALA A 452 -30.92 7.67 8.88
CA ALA A 452 -30.17 6.64 8.17
C ALA A 452 -30.93 5.31 8.07
N ALA A 453 -31.49 4.83 9.19
CA ALA A 453 -32.28 3.60 9.22
C ALA A 453 -33.51 3.68 8.29
N ILE A 454 -34.18 4.83 8.31
CA ILE A 454 -35.33 5.12 7.46
C ILE A 454 -34.92 5.18 5.98
N THR A 455 -33.83 5.88 5.64
CA THR A 455 -33.33 5.98 4.25
C THR A 455 -33.09 4.59 3.65
N GLN A 456 -32.48 3.69 4.40
CA GLN A 456 -32.22 2.32 3.95
C GLN A 456 -33.53 1.54 3.71
N ALA A 457 -34.50 1.67 4.62
CA ALA A 457 -35.77 0.97 4.49
C ALA A 457 -36.64 1.49 3.34
N LEU A 458 -36.50 2.77 2.96
CA LEU A 458 -37.26 3.40 1.89
C LEU A 458 -36.67 3.20 0.49
N THR A 459 -35.51 2.53 0.35
CA THR A 459 -34.85 2.25 -0.95
C THR A 459 -35.73 1.54 -1.98
N LYS A 460 -36.78 0.84 -1.54
CA LYS A 460 -37.71 0.08 -2.39
C LYS A 460 -39.06 0.77 -2.62
N LEU A 461 -39.32 1.91 -1.98
CA LEU A 461 -40.58 2.63 -2.10
C LEU A 461 -40.44 3.73 -3.16
N GLU A 462 -41.16 3.59 -4.26
CA GLU A 462 -41.20 4.59 -5.34
C GLU A 462 -41.96 5.85 -4.92
N PRO A 463 -41.59 7.04 -5.42
CA PRO A 463 -42.41 8.24 -5.30
C PRO A 463 -43.85 8.01 -5.78
N PHE A 464 -44.83 8.58 -5.07
CA PHE A 464 -46.24 8.40 -5.37
C PHE A 464 -47.00 9.73 -5.34
N THR A 465 -48.18 9.79 -5.95
CA THR A 465 -48.99 11.02 -5.98
C THR A 465 -50.06 10.97 -4.90
N ILE A 466 -50.29 12.09 -4.21
CA ILE A 466 -51.42 12.27 -3.30
C ILE A 466 -52.38 13.31 -3.88
N THR A 467 -53.68 13.03 -3.79
CA THR A 467 -54.75 14.01 -4.01
C THR A 467 -55.38 14.36 -2.67
N LEU A 468 -55.31 15.63 -2.25
CA LEU A 468 -56.09 16.14 -1.12
C LEU A 468 -57.53 16.39 -1.62
N SER A 469 -58.44 15.45 -1.40
CA SER A 469 -59.73 15.39 -2.11
C SER A 469 -60.81 16.29 -1.51
N ASN A 470 -61.13 16.10 -0.23
CA ASN A 470 -62.27 16.73 0.44
C ASN A 470 -61.97 16.92 1.93
N PHE A 471 -62.76 17.77 2.57
CA PHE A 471 -62.75 17.88 4.02
C PHE A 471 -63.49 16.71 4.67
N GLU A 472 -62.92 16.21 5.74
CA GLU A 472 -63.52 15.27 6.67
C GLU A 472 -63.30 15.76 8.11
N THR A 473 -63.94 15.10 9.06
CA THR A 473 -63.97 15.54 10.46
C THR A 473 -63.78 14.39 11.43
N PHE A 474 -62.95 14.58 12.43
CA PHE A 474 -62.90 13.73 13.63
C PHE A 474 -63.69 14.40 14.76
N THR A 475 -64.60 13.64 15.37
CA THR A 475 -65.40 14.09 16.50
C THR A 475 -64.71 13.73 17.82
N HIS A 476 -64.61 14.70 18.71
CA HIS A 476 -64.11 14.55 20.08
C HIS A 476 -65.21 14.92 21.07
N SER A 477 -65.01 14.61 22.35
CA SER A 477 -66.03 14.82 23.40
C SER A 477 -66.49 16.27 23.56
N SER A 478 -65.68 17.25 23.17
CA SER A 478 -65.96 18.68 23.32
C SER A 478 -65.52 19.54 22.13
N SER A 479 -65.13 18.93 21.01
CA SER A 479 -64.66 19.63 19.82
C SER A 479 -64.67 18.73 18.58
N CYS A 480 -64.42 19.33 17.42
CA CYS A 480 -64.30 18.67 16.14
C CYS A 480 -63.01 19.11 15.44
N THR A 481 -62.22 18.16 14.94
CA THR A 481 -61.03 18.45 14.13
C THR A 481 -61.36 18.27 12.66
N ALA A 482 -61.22 19.30 11.84
CA ALA A 482 -61.38 19.19 10.39
C ALA A 482 -60.03 18.94 9.71
N TRP A 483 -60.04 18.07 8.70
CA TRP A 483 -58.84 17.65 7.99
C TRP A 483 -59.13 17.39 6.50
N LEU A 484 -58.09 17.46 5.67
CA LEU A 484 -58.12 17.11 4.25
C LEU A 484 -57.77 15.64 4.07
N ASN A 485 -58.59 14.92 3.31
CA ASN A 485 -58.38 13.50 3.01
C ASN A 485 -57.32 13.28 1.92
N PRO A 486 -56.16 12.68 2.24
CA PRO A 486 -55.12 12.38 1.26
C PRO A 486 -55.38 11.02 0.60
N ILE A 487 -55.78 11.03 -0.67
CA ILE A 487 -55.97 9.83 -1.48
C ILE A 487 -54.70 9.55 -2.28
N PRO A 488 -53.94 8.49 -1.98
CA PRO A 488 -52.73 8.15 -2.72
C PRO A 488 -53.04 7.45 -4.06
N GLN A 489 -52.13 7.59 -5.01
CA GLN A 489 -52.08 6.86 -6.28
C GLN A 489 -50.64 6.35 -6.51
N PRO A 490 -50.39 5.02 -6.56
CA PRO A 490 -51.35 3.90 -6.48
C PRO A 490 -52.05 3.79 -5.12
N ALA A 491 -53.00 2.85 -4.96
CA ALA A 491 -53.62 2.58 -3.67
C ALA A 491 -52.57 2.04 -2.67
N ASP A 492 -52.69 2.44 -1.40
CA ASP A 492 -51.92 1.96 -0.24
C ASP A 492 -50.48 2.44 0.06
N PRO A 493 -49.77 3.30 -0.70
CA PRO A 493 -48.37 3.64 -0.40
C PRO A 493 -48.22 4.39 0.93
N LEU A 494 -49.24 5.13 1.40
CA LEU A 494 -49.25 5.73 2.74
C LEU A 494 -49.26 4.68 3.86
N HIS A 495 -50.06 3.62 3.71
CA HIS A 495 -50.11 2.51 4.68
C HIS A 495 -48.83 1.69 4.62
N GLN A 496 -48.29 1.45 3.42
CA GLN A 496 -47.02 0.77 3.24
C GLN A 496 -45.88 1.56 3.89
N LEU A 497 -45.83 2.88 3.69
CA LEU A 497 -44.85 3.77 4.31
C LEU A 497 -44.94 3.71 5.84
N GLN A 498 -46.14 3.81 6.41
CA GLN A 498 -46.32 3.73 7.86
C GLN A 498 -45.91 2.36 8.42
N ALA A 499 -46.28 1.26 7.75
CA ALA A 499 -45.91 -0.08 8.18
C ALA A 499 -44.40 -0.31 8.17
N ILE A 500 -43.69 0.17 7.13
CA ILE A 500 -42.23 0.11 7.05
C ILE A 500 -41.60 0.85 8.24
N LEU A 501 -42.06 2.08 8.52
CA LEU A 501 -41.51 2.86 9.62
C LEU A 501 -41.83 2.26 11.00
N GLN A 502 -43.03 1.72 11.19
CA GLN A 502 -43.44 1.05 12.43
C GLN A 502 -42.60 -0.21 12.71
N GLN A 503 -42.21 -0.95 11.67
CA GLN A 503 -41.34 -2.11 11.81
C GLN A 503 -39.95 -1.73 12.34
N ILE A 504 -39.46 -0.55 11.97
CA ILE A 504 -38.16 -0.03 12.43
C ILE A 504 -38.27 0.49 13.86
N PHE A 505 -39.39 1.14 14.20
CA PHE A 505 -39.66 1.72 15.52
C PHE A 505 -40.95 1.14 16.15
N PRO A 506 -40.93 -0.12 16.62
CA PRO A 506 -42.13 -0.80 17.13
C PRO A 506 -42.79 -0.06 18.29
N GLN A 507 -42.02 0.67 19.09
CA GLN A 507 -42.51 1.43 20.24
C GLN A 507 -43.22 2.74 19.87
N CYS A 508 -43.10 3.21 18.63
CA CYS A 508 -43.73 4.43 18.13
C CYS A 508 -45.09 4.12 17.48
N ASP A 509 -46.02 3.51 18.22
CA ASP A 509 -47.24 2.87 17.69
C ASP A 509 -48.51 3.73 17.73
N GLU A 510 -48.44 4.96 18.24
CA GLU A 510 -49.62 5.79 18.54
C GLU A 510 -50.58 5.92 17.35
N GLN A 511 -50.07 6.09 16.14
CA GLN A 511 -50.89 6.23 14.94
C GLN A 511 -51.64 4.95 14.56
N SER A 512 -51.12 3.79 14.96
CA SER A 512 -51.72 2.48 14.70
C SER A 512 -52.62 1.98 15.83
N SER A 513 -52.34 2.37 17.08
CA SER A 513 -53.01 1.86 18.28
C SER A 513 -54.14 2.75 18.80
N LYS A 514 -54.17 4.04 18.44
CA LYS A 514 -55.12 5.03 18.98
C LYS A 514 -56.55 4.90 18.46
N SER A 515 -56.77 4.26 17.31
CA SER A 515 -58.10 4.07 16.72
C SER A 515 -58.34 2.61 16.38
N ALA A 516 -59.59 2.14 16.53
CA ALA A 516 -59.99 0.80 16.11
C ALA A 516 -59.87 0.59 14.59
N ASN A 517 -59.79 1.68 13.82
CA ASN A 517 -59.63 1.66 12.36
C ASN A 517 -58.15 1.67 11.93
N GLY A 518 -57.20 1.64 12.88
CA GLY A 518 -55.77 1.69 12.60
C GLY A 518 -55.29 3.08 12.13
N PHE A 519 -54.21 3.08 11.34
CA PHE A 519 -53.61 4.28 10.77
C PHE A 519 -54.57 4.95 9.77
N THR A 520 -54.95 6.19 10.04
CA THR A 520 -55.76 7.01 9.13
C THR A 520 -54.95 8.23 8.70
N PRO A 521 -54.40 8.29 7.48
CA PRO A 521 -53.62 9.45 7.04
C PRO A 521 -54.54 10.66 6.85
N HIS A 522 -54.14 11.81 7.41
CA HIS A 522 -54.93 13.04 7.36
C HIS A 522 -54.04 14.29 7.44
N LEU A 523 -54.49 15.40 6.85
CA LEU A 523 -53.87 16.71 7.00
C LEU A 523 -54.83 17.65 7.74
N THR A 524 -54.55 17.96 9.01
CA THR A 524 -55.41 18.82 9.84
C THR A 524 -55.40 20.27 9.37
N VAL A 525 -56.59 20.86 9.23
CA VAL A 525 -56.77 22.26 8.81
C VAL A 525 -57.35 23.18 9.89
N GLY A 526 -57.97 22.63 10.94
CA GLY A 526 -58.51 23.45 12.02
C GLY A 526 -59.33 22.68 13.06
N GLN A 527 -59.69 23.38 14.14
CA GLN A 527 -60.50 22.87 15.25
C GLN A 527 -61.75 23.74 15.42
N PHE A 528 -62.90 23.07 15.55
CA PHE A 528 -64.23 23.69 15.60
C PHE A 528 -65.02 23.14 16.79
N ASP A 529 -66.07 23.84 17.21
CA ASP A 529 -66.91 23.37 18.32
C ASP A 529 -67.79 22.18 17.90
N THR A 530 -68.29 22.17 16.65
CA THR A 530 -69.17 21.13 16.10
C THR A 530 -68.85 20.82 14.63
N THR A 531 -69.33 19.67 14.16
CA THR A 531 -69.13 19.21 12.77
C THR A 531 -69.89 20.11 11.78
N GLU A 532 -71.05 20.62 12.18
CA GLU A 532 -71.91 21.49 11.39
C GLU A 532 -71.23 22.85 11.12
N VAL A 533 -70.55 23.40 12.13
CA VAL A 533 -69.79 24.65 12.00
C VAL A 533 -68.60 24.45 11.06
N ALA A 534 -67.85 23.35 11.23
CA ALA A 534 -66.74 23.02 10.34
C ALA A 534 -67.18 22.92 8.87
N LYS A 535 -68.29 22.23 8.60
CA LYS A 535 -68.84 22.08 7.23
C LYS A 535 -69.31 23.41 6.64
N THR A 536 -69.84 24.32 7.46
CA THR A 536 -70.32 25.63 7.00
C THR A 536 -69.15 26.55 6.65
N GLU A 537 -68.11 26.59 7.48
CA GLU A 537 -66.94 27.45 7.29
C GLU A 537 -65.95 26.94 6.22
N LEU A 538 -65.98 25.64 5.92
CA LEU A 538 -65.10 24.95 4.96
C LEU A 538 -65.83 24.51 3.69
N SER A 539 -66.73 25.35 3.16
CA SER A 539 -67.65 24.98 2.07
C SER A 539 -67.02 24.89 0.67
N GLN A 540 -65.79 25.38 0.47
CA GLN A 540 -65.13 25.38 -0.85
C GLN A 540 -63.70 24.83 -0.76
N TRP A 541 -63.48 23.67 -1.39
CA TRP A 541 -62.15 23.10 -1.63
C TRP A 541 -62.09 22.52 -3.03
N HIS A 542 -60.98 22.79 -3.73
CA HIS A 542 -60.70 22.17 -5.01
C HIS A 542 -59.63 21.10 -4.79
N PRO A 543 -59.83 19.86 -5.24
CA PRO A 543 -58.84 18.80 -5.06
C PRO A 543 -57.47 19.21 -5.58
N VAL A 544 -56.45 19.12 -4.74
CA VAL A 544 -55.06 19.46 -5.11
C VAL A 544 -54.23 18.19 -5.15
N LYS A 545 -53.44 18.03 -6.22
CA LYS A 545 -52.56 16.88 -6.42
C LYS A 545 -51.11 17.30 -6.28
N PHE A 546 -50.30 16.46 -5.64
CA PHE A 546 -48.85 16.60 -5.62
C PHE A 546 -48.13 15.27 -5.51
N GLN A 547 -46.87 15.28 -5.93
CA GLN A 547 -45.97 14.14 -5.79
C GLN A 547 -45.34 14.16 -4.40
N VAL A 548 -45.33 13.00 -3.75
CA VAL A 548 -44.53 12.73 -2.56
C VAL A 548 -43.24 12.08 -3.03
N ASP A 549 -42.15 12.82 -2.92
CA ASP A 549 -40.79 12.38 -3.22
C ASP A 549 -39.94 12.20 -1.96
N SER A 550 -40.44 12.62 -0.80
CA SER A 550 -39.69 12.63 0.46
C SER A 550 -40.61 12.70 1.68
N ILE A 551 -40.06 12.30 2.83
CA ILE A 551 -40.63 12.50 4.17
C ILE A 551 -39.72 13.42 5.00
N ALA A 552 -40.24 13.97 6.09
CA ALA A 552 -39.50 14.85 6.99
C ALA A 552 -39.53 14.36 8.44
N LEU A 553 -38.39 14.47 9.12
CA LEU A 553 -38.31 14.35 10.58
C LEU A 553 -38.36 15.75 11.16
N ILE A 554 -39.35 16.00 12.00
CA ILE A 554 -39.57 17.30 12.62
C ILE A 554 -39.43 17.20 14.13
N SER A 555 -38.84 18.21 14.74
CA SER A 555 -38.75 18.34 16.21
C SER A 555 -38.94 19.78 16.64
N ARG A 556 -39.21 19.97 17.94
CA ARG A 556 -39.20 21.27 18.59
C ARG A 556 -38.45 21.24 19.92
N ARG A 557 -37.84 22.37 20.27
CA ARG A 557 -37.21 22.58 21.58
C ARG A 557 -38.17 23.42 22.43
N ASP A 558 -38.68 22.81 23.50
CA ASP A 558 -39.64 23.41 24.42
C ASP A 558 -40.85 24.08 23.76
N ASN A 559 -41.02 25.41 23.88
CA ASN A 559 -42.18 26.13 23.36
C ASN A 559 -42.01 26.63 21.92
N GLU A 560 -40.92 26.28 21.25
CA GLU A 560 -40.69 26.65 19.86
C GLU A 560 -41.60 25.90 18.88
N PRO A 561 -41.83 26.44 17.66
CA PRO A 561 -42.44 25.72 16.57
C PRO A 561 -41.64 24.47 16.18
N PHE A 562 -42.31 23.51 15.53
CA PHE A 562 -41.63 22.39 14.89
C PHE A 562 -40.83 22.87 13.69
N GLU A 563 -39.60 22.38 13.60
CA GLU A 563 -38.69 22.63 12.48
C GLU A 563 -38.36 21.31 11.78
N ILE A 564 -38.09 21.40 10.48
CA ILE A 564 -37.62 20.26 9.69
C ILE A 564 -36.14 20.07 10.01
N ARG A 565 -35.81 18.91 10.59
CA ARG A 565 -34.42 18.54 10.91
C ARG A 565 -33.80 17.69 9.81
N TYR A 566 -34.59 16.80 9.21
CA TYR A 566 -34.17 15.97 8.09
C TYR A 566 -35.27 15.91 7.04
N ARG A 567 -34.88 15.84 5.77
CA ARG A 567 -35.71 15.39 4.65
C ARG A 567 -35.09 14.13 4.07
N ILE A 568 -35.88 13.08 3.94
CA ILE A 568 -35.44 11.78 3.46
C ILE A 568 -36.15 11.50 2.15
N PRO A 569 -35.44 11.40 1.01
CA PRO A 569 -36.05 11.11 -0.27
C PRO A 569 -36.55 9.65 -0.30
N LEU A 570 -37.63 9.43 -1.03
CA LEU A 570 -37.99 8.12 -1.57
C LEU A 570 -37.02 7.76 -2.70
N LYS A 571 -37.13 6.56 -3.30
CA LYS A 571 -36.16 6.07 -4.29
C LYS A 571 -35.80 7.14 -5.33
N SER A 572 -34.51 7.47 -5.42
CA SER A 572 -33.96 8.50 -6.32
C SER A 572 -34.29 8.16 -7.77
N ALA A 573 -34.89 9.11 -8.49
CA ALA A 573 -34.80 9.11 -9.95
C ALA A 573 -33.30 9.20 -10.30
N THR A 574 -32.78 8.14 -10.91
CA THR A 574 -31.45 8.16 -11.54
C THR A 574 -31.35 9.41 -12.43
N PRO A 575 -30.24 10.17 -12.37
CA PRO A 575 -29.96 11.18 -13.38
C PRO A 575 -29.81 10.46 -14.72
N SER A 576 -30.85 10.47 -15.54
CA SER A 576 -30.80 10.02 -16.93
C SER A 576 -30.83 11.24 -17.84
N GLU A 577 -29.99 11.16 -18.89
CA GLU A 577 -30.12 11.77 -20.22
C GLU A 577 -28.92 12.63 -20.67
N ILE A 578 -27.77 11.98 -20.91
CA ILE A 578 -26.98 12.24 -22.12
C ILE A 578 -26.65 10.90 -22.81
N SER A 579 -27.16 10.79 -24.03
CA SER A 579 -26.84 9.85 -25.13
C SER A 579 -26.96 8.35 -24.89
N GLY A 580 -27.98 7.77 -25.53
CA GLY A 580 -28.14 6.33 -25.67
C GLY A 580 -27.20 5.70 -26.71
N ALA A 581 -26.87 4.44 -26.47
CA ALA A 581 -26.54 3.47 -27.51
C ALA A 581 -26.99 2.07 -27.05
N LYS A 582 -27.95 1.56 -27.81
CA LYS A 582 -28.40 0.18 -28.03
C LYS A 582 -27.70 -0.93 -27.22
N THR A 583 -28.51 -1.67 -26.47
CA THR A 583 -28.23 -3.04 -26.04
C THR A 583 -28.48 -4.03 -27.18
N GLY A 584 -27.56 -4.96 -27.40
CA GLY A 584 -27.72 -6.13 -28.27
C GLY A 584 -26.40 -6.82 -28.64
N GLU A 585 -26.11 -7.93 -27.96
CA GLU A 585 -25.30 -9.11 -28.38
C GLU A 585 -23.86 -8.94 -28.87
N ASN A 586 -22.88 -9.31 -28.03
CA ASN A 586 -21.85 -10.35 -28.30
C ASN A 586 -20.80 -10.35 -27.17
N GLU A 587 -20.45 -11.52 -26.67
CA GLU A 587 -19.25 -11.68 -25.86
C GLU A 587 -18.01 -11.30 -26.70
N SER A 588 -17.11 -10.49 -26.10
CA SER A 588 -15.71 -10.25 -26.47
C SER A 588 -15.39 -9.47 -27.77
N ASN A 589 -15.64 -8.16 -27.79
CA ASN A 589 -14.75 -7.23 -28.51
C ASN A 589 -14.16 -6.25 -27.49
N LEU A 590 -13.12 -6.71 -26.79
CA LEU A 590 -12.31 -5.83 -25.94
C LEU A 590 -11.64 -4.78 -26.83
N SER A 591 -11.63 -3.52 -26.41
CA SER A 591 -10.85 -2.50 -27.09
C SER A 591 -9.35 -2.81 -26.99
N LEU A 592 -8.54 -2.33 -27.94
CA LEU A 592 -7.09 -2.54 -27.93
C LEU A 592 -6.45 -2.13 -26.59
N ILE A 593 -6.93 -1.05 -25.98
CA ILE A 593 -6.47 -0.60 -24.65
C ILE A 593 -6.79 -1.64 -23.57
N GLN A 594 -7.99 -2.22 -23.58
CA GLN A 594 -8.37 -3.26 -22.62
C GLN A 594 -7.53 -4.53 -22.78
N ILE A 595 -7.21 -4.92 -24.02
CA ILE A 595 -6.31 -6.05 -24.30
C ILE A 595 -4.92 -5.77 -23.74
N ILE A 596 -4.37 -4.58 -24.00
CA ILE A 596 -3.04 -4.17 -23.50
C ILE A 596 -3.03 -4.10 -21.97
N ASP A 597 -4.06 -3.54 -21.33
CA ASP A 597 -4.14 -3.44 -19.87
C ASP A 597 -4.29 -4.81 -19.19
N GLN A 598 -4.85 -5.81 -19.88
CA GLN A 598 -4.88 -7.18 -19.39
C GLN A 598 -3.52 -7.90 -19.54
N LEU A 599 -2.80 -7.66 -20.64
CA LEU A 599 -1.55 -8.36 -20.95
C LEU A 599 -0.30 -7.70 -20.34
N ASP A 600 -0.30 -6.38 -20.18
CA ASP A 600 0.81 -5.57 -19.63
C ASP A 600 0.24 -4.46 -18.74
N PRO A 601 -0.34 -4.78 -17.57
CA PRO A 601 -1.06 -3.82 -16.73
C PRO A 601 -0.17 -2.64 -16.32
N LYS A 602 -0.74 -1.43 -16.36
CA LYS A 602 -0.07 -0.23 -15.81
C LYS A 602 0.20 -0.43 -14.32
N LEU A 603 1.25 0.24 -13.82
CA LEU A 603 1.47 0.35 -12.39
C LEU A 603 0.21 0.89 -11.70
N THR A 604 -0.24 0.18 -10.67
CA THR A 604 -1.25 0.71 -9.75
C THR A 604 -0.67 1.89 -8.98
N GLN A 605 -1.53 2.78 -8.48
CA GLN A 605 -1.09 3.92 -7.67
C GLN A 605 -0.22 3.49 -6.49
N THR A 606 -0.53 2.36 -5.86
CA THR A 606 0.27 1.76 -4.78
C THR A 606 1.67 1.36 -5.24
N GLN A 607 1.82 0.77 -6.43
CA GLN A 607 3.13 0.39 -6.96
C GLN A 607 3.96 1.60 -7.40
N THR A 608 3.32 2.63 -7.98
CA THR A 608 4.00 3.90 -8.29
C THR A 608 4.55 4.56 -7.03
N LEU A 609 3.73 4.70 -5.99
CA LEU A 609 4.14 5.26 -4.70
C LEU A 609 5.25 4.42 -4.04
N HIS A 610 5.21 3.09 -4.21
CA HIS A 610 6.24 2.18 -3.72
C HIS A 610 7.59 2.43 -4.41
N GLN A 611 7.61 2.56 -5.74
CA GLN A 611 8.84 2.90 -6.47
C GLN A 611 9.36 4.30 -6.12
N GLU A 612 8.49 5.30 -5.94
CA GLU A 612 8.89 6.63 -5.48
C GLU A 612 9.49 6.62 -4.07
N LEU A 613 8.95 5.79 -3.17
CA LEU A 613 9.51 5.59 -1.83
C LEU A 613 10.92 4.99 -1.92
N ILE A 614 11.11 3.94 -2.71
CA ILE A 614 12.42 3.31 -2.91
C ILE A 614 13.40 4.31 -3.54
N GLN A 615 12.96 5.10 -4.52
CA GLN A 615 13.77 6.19 -5.06
C GLN A 615 14.19 7.16 -3.96
N SER A 616 13.29 7.57 -3.07
CA SER A 616 13.63 8.48 -1.97
C SER A 616 14.61 7.88 -0.96
N ILE A 617 14.56 6.56 -0.73
CA ILE A 617 15.54 5.83 0.11
C ILE A 617 16.92 5.91 -0.56
N VAL A 618 16.99 5.63 -1.86
CA VAL A 618 18.25 5.71 -2.64
C VAL A 618 18.76 7.15 -2.69
N THR A 619 17.89 8.15 -2.88
CA THR A 619 18.24 9.58 -2.81
C THR A 619 18.86 9.94 -1.47
N GLN A 620 18.25 9.50 -0.36
CA GLN A 620 18.76 9.79 0.98
C GLN A 620 20.13 9.13 1.22
N ALA A 621 20.32 7.87 0.80
CA ALA A 621 21.62 7.21 0.88
C ALA A 621 22.69 7.92 0.03
N CYS A 622 22.33 8.39 -1.16
CA CYS A 622 23.23 9.20 -2.00
C CYS A 622 23.57 10.53 -1.30
N GLN A 623 22.59 11.20 -0.69
CA GLN A 623 22.77 12.45 0.05
C GLN A 623 23.75 12.29 1.22
N GLU A 624 23.62 11.21 2.00
CA GLU A 624 24.51 10.93 3.13
C GLU A 624 25.94 10.63 2.68
N CYS A 625 26.12 9.94 1.55
CA CYS A 625 27.44 9.68 0.97
C CYS A 625 28.11 10.95 0.41
N LEU A 626 27.32 11.88 -0.14
CA LEU A 626 27.85 13.10 -0.77
C LEU A 626 27.95 14.29 0.20
N GLY A 627 27.14 14.34 1.25
CA GLY A 627 27.06 15.46 2.19
C GLY A 627 26.21 16.65 1.72
N TYR A 628 25.54 16.55 0.57
CA TYR A 628 24.65 17.57 0.00
C TYR A 628 23.58 16.91 -0.88
N GLN A 629 22.57 17.68 -1.31
CA GLN A 629 21.47 17.17 -2.13
C GLN A 629 21.98 16.59 -3.46
N PRO A 630 21.79 15.29 -3.72
CA PRO A 630 22.27 14.65 -4.95
C PRO A 630 21.39 15.04 -6.14
N LEU A 631 22.01 15.23 -7.31
CA LEU A 631 21.28 15.24 -8.57
C LEU A 631 21.04 13.79 -9.00
N LEU A 632 19.91 13.23 -8.58
CA LEU A 632 19.48 11.87 -8.92
C LEU A 632 18.37 11.93 -9.97
N GLN A 633 18.56 11.25 -11.10
CA GLN A 633 17.61 11.21 -12.19
C GLN A 633 17.15 9.79 -12.49
N GLN A 634 15.85 9.61 -12.75
CA GLN A 634 15.36 8.40 -13.37
C GLN A 634 15.88 8.31 -14.80
N ILE A 635 16.19 7.09 -15.24
CA ILE A 635 16.55 6.77 -16.63
C ILE A 635 15.71 5.58 -17.11
N GLY A 636 15.95 5.11 -18.34
CA GLY A 636 15.32 3.88 -18.84
C GLY A 636 13.79 3.97 -18.94
N SER A 637 13.12 2.88 -18.56
CA SER A 637 11.66 2.76 -18.71
C SER A 637 10.87 3.74 -17.83
N ALA A 638 11.47 4.12 -16.69
CA ALA A 638 10.94 5.11 -15.76
C ALA A 638 10.84 6.50 -16.39
N ARG A 639 11.93 6.95 -16.99
CA ARG A 639 12.01 8.28 -17.61
C ARG A 639 11.04 8.46 -18.78
N ILE A 640 10.74 7.38 -19.51
CA ILE A 640 9.77 7.38 -20.61
C ILE A 640 8.33 7.23 -20.09
N GLY A 641 8.12 6.64 -18.91
CA GLY A 641 6.78 6.42 -18.33
C GLY A 641 6.10 5.12 -18.79
N ILE A 642 6.88 4.09 -19.14
CA ILE A 642 6.40 2.77 -19.60
C ILE A 642 6.68 1.64 -18.59
N GLN A 643 6.73 1.99 -17.31
CA GLN A 643 7.01 1.06 -16.24
C GLN A 643 5.85 0.06 -16.07
N SER A 644 6.22 -1.16 -15.69
CA SER A 644 5.31 -2.24 -15.30
C SER A 644 5.68 -2.71 -13.89
N SER A 645 4.86 -3.57 -13.28
CA SER A 645 5.16 -4.14 -11.95
C SER A 645 6.47 -4.94 -11.88
N HIS A 646 7.00 -5.34 -13.03
CA HIS A 646 8.25 -6.09 -13.17
C HIS A 646 9.41 -5.21 -13.70
N SER A 647 9.21 -3.90 -13.83
CA SER A 647 10.24 -2.98 -14.28
C SER A 647 11.19 -2.61 -13.15
N ASP A 648 12.49 -2.70 -13.43
CA ASP A 648 13.54 -2.18 -12.56
C ASP A 648 13.46 -0.64 -12.46
N LEU A 649 13.88 -0.10 -11.32
CA LEU A 649 14.05 1.32 -11.10
C LEU A 649 15.47 1.74 -11.46
N ASP A 650 15.65 2.24 -12.68
CA ASP A 650 16.94 2.72 -13.16
C ASP A 650 17.21 4.17 -12.72
N LEU A 651 18.31 4.40 -12.00
CA LEU A 651 18.68 5.69 -11.42
C LEU A 651 20.10 6.11 -11.81
N LEU A 652 20.30 7.40 -12.07
CA LEU A 652 21.60 8.01 -12.36
C LEU A 652 21.90 9.12 -11.35
N CYS A 653 22.98 8.99 -10.60
CA CYS A 653 23.46 10.05 -9.70
C CYS A 653 24.64 10.81 -10.32
N ILE A 654 24.54 12.14 -10.39
CA ILE A 654 25.65 12.99 -10.81
C ILE A 654 26.51 13.34 -9.59
N ILE A 655 27.80 13.02 -9.65
CA ILE A 655 28.75 13.19 -8.56
C ILE A 655 29.98 14.02 -8.99
N PRO A 656 30.68 14.70 -8.07
CA PRO A 656 31.84 15.53 -8.40
C PRO A 656 33.17 14.82 -8.24
N ALA A 657 34.17 15.24 -9.02
CA ALA A 657 35.56 14.94 -8.70
C ALA A 657 35.96 15.52 -7.32
N PRO A 658 36.84 14.84 -6.55
CA PRO A 658 37.60 13.64 -6.91
C PRO A 658 36.88 12.30 -6.63
N LEU A 659 35.59 12.30 -6.30
CA LEU A 659 34.86 11.07 -5.99
C LEU A 659 34.64 10.23 -7.26
N THR A 660 35.25 9.05 -7.31
CA THR A 660 35.05 8.10 -8.41
C THR A 660 33.69 7.40 -8.26
N GLY A 661 33.02 7.10 -9.38
CA GLY A 661 31.77 6.35 -9.39
C GLY A 661 31.80 5.04 -8.59
N GLU A 662 32.86 4.22 -8.72
CA GLU A 662 32.96 2.97 -7.95
C GLU A 662 32.99 3.19 -6.43
N THR A 663 33.77 4.17 -5.98
CA THR A 663 33.87 4.51 -4.54
C THR A 663 32.52 4.99 -4.02
N PHE A 664 31.86 5.87 -4.78
CA PHE A 664 30.52 6.36 -4.44
C PHE A 664 29.49 5.22 -4.36
N LEU A 665 29.40 4.38 -5.40
CA LEU A 665 28.47 3.25 -5.43
C LEU A 665 28.74 2.26 -4.29
N LYS A 666 30.01 2.03 -3.93
CA LYS A 666 30.36 1.19 -2.77
C LYS A 666 29.94 1.82 -1.44
N GLN A 667 30.05 3.14 -1.29
CA GLN A 667 29.55 3.86 -0.12
C GLN A 667 28.02 3.73 -0.02
N VAL A 668 27.30 3.95 -1.12
CA VAL A 668 25.84 3.78 -1.18
C VAL A 668 25.43 2.33 -0.88
N GLN A 669 26.15 1.35 -1.44
CA GLN A 669 25.95 -0.07 -1.12
C GLN A 669 26.11 -0.34 0.37
N THR A 670 27.15 0.22 1.00
CA THR A 670 27.41 0.05 2.43
C THR A 670 26.31 0.71 3.26
N ARG A 671 25.83 1.89 2.86
CA ARG A 671 24.72 2.59 3.54
C ARG A 671 23.40 1.85 3.45
N LEU A 672 23.17 1.12 2.36
CA LEU A 672 21.93 0.37 2.13
C LEU A 672 22.06 -1.12 2.53
N ALA A 673 23.15 -1.53 3.17
CA ALA A 673 23.47 -2.93 3.45
C ALA A 673 22.48 -3.65 4.40
N GLY A 674 21.63 -2.91 5.13
CA GLY A 674 20.53 -3.45 5.95
C GLY A 674 19.13 -3.33 5.33
N LEU A 675 18.99 -2.60 4.22
CA LEU A 675 17.70 -2.33 3.56
C LEU A 675 17.52 -3.12 2.25
N CYS A 676 18.61 -3.65 1.70
CA CYS A 676 18.58 -4.45 0.48
C CYS A 676 18.47 -5.93 0.80
N TYR A 677 17.60 -6.64 0.08
CA TYR A 677 17.57 -8.10 0.09
C TYR A 677 18.84 -8.67 -0.53
N CYS A 678 19.26 -8.11 -1.66
CA CYS A 678 20.56 -8.36 -2.27
C CYS A 678 21.15 -7.05 -2.80
N SER A 679 22.47 -6.93 -2.79
CA SER A 679 23.17 -5.84 -3.47
C SER A 679 24.46 -6.34 -4.12
N GLN A 680 24.73 -5.91 -5.34
CA GLN A 680 25.91 -6.29 -6.10
C GLN A 680 26.44 -5.11 -6.91
N LEU A 681 27.67 -4.70 -6.61
CA LEU A 681 28.41 -3.75 -7.44
C LEU A 681 29.05 -4.47 -8.62
N VAL A 682 28.56 -4.20 -9.83
CA VAL A 682 29.06 -4.79 -11.07
C VAL A 682 30.06 -3.84 -11.73
N LYS A 683 31.32 -4.28 -11.82
CA LYS A 683 32.44 -3.50 -12.37
C LYS A 683 32.84 -3.86 -13.80
N SER A 684 32.40 -5.01 -14.29
CA SER A 684 32.77 -5.57 -15.59
C SER A 684 32.02 -4.91 -16.78
N GLY A 685 31.08 -4.00 -16.50
CA GLY A 685 30.31 -3.26 -17.50
C GLY A 685 31.03 -2.04 -18.06
N ARG A 686 30.48 -1.46 -19.15
CA ARG A 686 30.97 -0.20 -19.76
C ARG A 686 30.84 1.00 -18.80
N VAL A 687 29.88 0.94 -17.88
CA VAL A 687 29.67 1.87 -16.76
C VAL A 687 29.44 1.02 -15.50
N PRO A 688 30.10 1.31 -14.36
CA PRO A 688 29.80 0.64 -13.10
C PRO A 688 28.35 0.85 -12.68
N VAL A 689 27.70 -0.23 -12.21
CA VAL A 689 26.31 -0.19 -11.73
C VAL A 689 26.22 -0.92 -10.40
N LEU A 690 25.52 -0.30 -9.44
CA LEU A 690 25.09 -0.96 -8.22
C LEU A 690 23.68 -1.51 -8.46
N ARG A 691 23.57 -2.84 -8.54
CA ARG A 691 22.28 -3.53 -8.59
C ARG A 691 21.85 -3.87 -7.19
N MET A 692 20.60 -3.62 -6.87
CA MET A 692 20.06 -3.91 -5.56
C MET A 692 18.57 -4.26 -5.62
N GLU A 693 18.08 -4.94 -4.61
CA GLU A 693 16.66 -5.20 -4.44
C GLU A 693 16.22 -4.62 -3.11
N ILE A 694 15.33 -3.62 -3.14
CA ILE A 694 14.81 -2.94 -1.96
C ILE A 694 13.30 -3.17 -1.92
N GLU A 695 12.81 -3.81 -0.86
CA GLU A 695 11.38 -4.15 -0.69
C GLU A 695 10.72 -4.77 -1.93
N GLY A 696 11.40 -5.73 -2.59
CA GLY A 696 10.89 -6.45 -3.76
C GLY A 696 10.95 -5.69 -5.08
N VAL A 697 11.61 -4.53 -5.13
CA VAL A 697 11.86 -3.76 -6.36
C VAL A 697 13.34 -3.81 -6.69
N ALA A 698 13.67 -4.28 -7.88
CA ALA A 698 15.01 -4.20 -8.44
C ALA A 698 15.35 -2.74 -8.77
N VAL A 699 16.54 -2.30 -8.35
CA VAL A 699 17.04 -0.94 -8.53
C VAL A 699 18.44 -1.01 -9.11
N ASP A 700 18.66 -0.32 -10.22
CA ASP A 700 19.97 -0.18 -10.86
C ASP A 700 20.45 1.28 -10.70
N LEU A 701 21.42 1.49 -9.82
CA LEU A 701 22.02 2.79 -9.57
C LEU A 701 23.35 2.95 -10.33
N LEU A 702 23.38 3.90 -11.25
CA LEU A 702 24.56 4.36 -11.96
C LEU A 702 25.05 5.69 -11.39
N SER A 703 26.32 6.00 -11.66
CA SER A 703 26.93 7.27 -11.30
C SER A 703 27.66 7.91 -12.48
N ALA A 704 27.60 9.23 -12.61
CA ALA A 704 28.39 10.00 -13.58
C ALA A 704 29.21 11.08 -12.87
N THR A 705 30.54 11.02 -13.00
CA THR A 705 31.46 11.95 -12.34
C THR A 705 31.73 13.17 -13.21
N THR A 706 31.57 14.38 -12.64
CA THR A 706 31.88 15.65 -13.30
C THR A 706 33.35 16.05 -13.19
N LEU A 707 33.85 16.76 -14.20
CA LEU A 707 35.21 17.29 -14.32
C LEU A 707 35.17 18.81 -14.07
N GLY A 708 35.80 19.30 -12.99
CA GLY A 708 35.98 20.73 -12.71
C GLY A 708 35.02 21.32 -11.66
N GLN A 709 35.04 22.66 -11.50
CA GLN A 709 34.17 23.36 -10.54
C GLN A 709 32.69 23.21 -10.90
N PHE A 710 31.87 22.81 -9.92
CA PHE A 710 30.42 22.61 -9.99
C PHE A 710 29.68 23.78 -10.68
N GLN A 711 29.35 23.61 -11.96
CA GLN A 711 28.27 24.30 -12.63
C GLN A 711 27.54 23.28 -13.50
N ILE A 712 26.80 22.37 -12.86
CA ILE A 712 25.84 21.54 -13.59
C ILE A 712 24.67 22.46 -13.93
N ILE A 713 24.49 22.73 -15.22
CA ILE A 713 23.30 23.40 -15.75
C ILE A 713 22.18 22.36 -15.69
N GLU A 714 21.15 22.60 -14.88
CA GLU A 714 19.90 21.86 -14.94
C GLU A 714 18.93 22.60 -15.87
N PRO A 715 18.29 21.91 -16.84
CA PRO A 715 18.36 20.48 -17.11
C PRO A 715 19.66 20.05 -17.83
N LEU A 716 20.06 18.79 -17.64
CA LEU A 716 21.20 18.18 -18.36
C LEU A 716 20.96 18.28 -19.88
N SER A 717 21.98 18.70 -20.62
CA SER A 717 21.92 18.84 -22.08
C SER A 717 23.19 18.31 -22.75
N GLN A 718 23.19 18.23 -24.08
CA GLN A 718 24.40 17.86 -24.84
C GLN A 718 25.59 18.80 -24.60
N GLU A 719 25.32 20.06 -24.22
CA GLU A 719 26.35 21.06 -23.90
C GLU A 719 27.16 20.68 -22.66
N ALA A 720 26.65 19.77 -21.82
CA ALA A 720 27.35 19.30 -20.64
C ALA A 720 28.49 18.30 -20.96
N ARG A 721 28.62 17.84 -22.22
CA ARG A 721 29.64 16.86 -22.66
C ARG A 721 31.06 17.15 -22.15
N PRO A 722 31.58 18.40 -22.19
CA PRO A 722 32.94 18.71 -21.77
C PRO A 722 33.19 18.49 -20.27
N PHE A 723 32.14 18.44 -19.46
CA PHE A 723 32.23 18.26 -18.01
C PHE A 723 32.22 16.79 -17.58
N PHE A 724 32.17 15.83 -18.51
CA PHE A 724 32.16 14.40 -18.18
C PHE A 724 33.26 13.65 -18.92
N ASP A 725 33.85 12.65 -18.25
CA ASP A 725 34.69 11.69 -18.95
C ASP A 725 33.85 10.78 -19.89
N ALA A 726 34.51 9.94 -20.68
CA ALA A 726 33.81 9.10 -21.67
C ALA A 726 32.85 8.08 -21.03
N VAL A 727 33.16 7.59 -19.83
CA VAL A 727 32.35 6.59 -19.12
C VAL A 727 31.11 7.23 -18.52
N SER A 728 31.29 8.32 -17.78
CA SER A 728 30.22 9.11 -17.15
C SER A 728 29.29 9.71 -18.20
N TRP A 729 29.83 10.19 -19.33
CA TRP A 729 29.02 10.67 -20.45
C TRP A 729 28.11 9.56 -21.01
N SER A 730 28.61 8.33 -21.11
CA SER A 730 27.79 7.21 -21.60
C SER A 730 26.58 6.92 -20.73
N ALA A 731 26.66 7.19 -19.41
CA ALA A 731 25.52 7.06 -18.50
C ALA A 731 24.51 8.20 -18.69
N VAL A 732 25.00 9.43 -18.85
CA VAL A 732 24.17 10.63 -19.09
C VAL A 732 23.44 10.55 -20.43
N VAL A 733 24.06 10.02 -21.47
CA VAL A 733 23.43 9.86 -22.80
C VAL A 733 22.11 9.11 -22.72
N GLY A 734 21.99 8.07 -21.88
CA GLY A 734 20.74 7.33 -21.72
C GLY A 734 19.56 8.19 -21.26
N ALA A 735 19.83 9.21 -20.43
CA ALA A 735 18.82 10.19 -20.00
C ALA A 735 18.46 11.14 -21.16
N LEU A 736 19.46 11.67 -21.86
CA LEU A 736 19.28 12.61 -22.96
C LEU A 736 18.54 12.01 -24.17
N GLU A 737 18.76 10.72 -24.44
CA GLU A 737 18.05 9.98 -25.49
C GLU A 737 16.54 9.90 -25.23
N ALA A 738 16.14 9.70 -23.98
CA ALA A 738 14.73 9.66 -23.61
C ALA A 738 14.10 11.06 -23.68
N ASP A 739 14.78 12.10 -23.18
CA ASP A 739 14.29 13.49 -23.25
C ASP A 739 14.10 13.93 -24.70
N LEU A 740 15.08 13.66 -25.56
CA LEU A 740 15.00 13.99 -26.98
C LEU A 740 13.85 13.24 -27.68
N MET A 741 13.58 11.99 -27.30
CA MET A 741 12.43 11.25 -27.80
C MET A 741 11.12 11.91 -27.38
N VAL A 742 10.98 12.31 -26.11
CA VAL A 742 9.81 13.05 -25.61
C VAL A 742 9.61 14.33 -26.42
N ASP A 743 10.65 15.14 -26.57
CA ASP A 743 10.60 16.41 -27.28
C ASP A 743 10.25 16.25 -28.76
N THR A 744 10.79 15.20 -29.41
CA THR A 744 10.56 14.94 -30.83
C THR A 744 9.14 14.41 -31.07
N VAL A 745 8.72 13.40 -30.30
CA VAL A 745 7.41 12.74 -30.46
C VAL A 745 6.27 13.69 -30.09
N SER A 746 6.42 14.48 -29.04
CA SER A 746 5.36 15.38 -28.55
C SER A 746 5.00 16.49 -29.53
N GLN A 747 5.83 16.74 -30.55
CA GLN A 747 5.51 17.66 -31.66
C GLN A 747 4.48 17.08 -32.65
N HIS A 748 4.29 15.76 -32.66
CA HIS A 748 3.47 15.05 -33.64
C HIS A 748 2.26 14.33 -33.02
N LEU A 749 2.39 13.81 -31.79
CA LEU A 749 1.31 13.11 -31.09
C LEU A 749 1.37 13.34 -29.58
N SER A 750 0.22 13.19 -28.91
CA SER A 750 0.17 13.24 -27.45
C SER A 750 1.00 12.11 -26.84
N TRP A 751 1.71 12.42 -25.76
CA TRP A 751 2.57 11.45 -25.07
C TRP A 751 1.81 10.21 -24.59
N ASP A 752 0.59 10.35 -24.05
CA ASP A 752 -0.23 9.21 -23.61
C ASP A 752 -0.54 8.23 -24.74
N LEU A 753 -0.80 8.74 -25.95
CA LEU A 753 -1.07 7.92 -27.12
C LEU A 753 0.19 7.17 -27.58
N PHE A 754 1.35 7.83 -27.56
CA PHE A 754 2.64 7.21 -27.82
C PHE A 754 2.93 6.08 -26.81
N ILE A 755 2.69 6.32 -25.52
CA ILE A 755 2.90 5.34 -24.46
C ILE A 755 2.01 4.12 -24.66
N ASN A 756 0.73 4.31 -25.01
CA ASN A 756 -0.16 3.20 -25.30
C ASN A 756 0.28 2.40 -26.55
N LEU A 757 0.77 3.06 -27.60
CA LEU A 757 1.33 2.42 -28.78
C LEU A 757 2.58 1.60 -28.44
N LEU A 758 3.52 2.18 -27.67
CA LEU A 758 4.74 1.51 -27.25
C LEU A 758 4.45 0.30 -26.35
N ARG A 759 3.46 0.39 -25.46
CA ARG A 759 2.98 -0.76 -24.68
C ARG A 759 2.42 -1.87 -25.57
N ALA A 760 1.64 -1.52 -26.59
CA ALA A 760 1.14 -2.50 -27.57
C ALA A 760 2.29 -3.22 -28.29
N VAL A 761 3.26 -2.46 -28.80
CA VAL A 761 4.44 -3.01 -29.50
C VAL A 761 5.27 -3.91 -28.58
N ARG A 762 5.54 -3.49 -27.33
CA ARG A 762 6.30 -4.32 -26.37
C ARG A 762 5.54 -5.60 -26.01
N THR A 763 4.24 -5.51 -25.81
CA THR A 763 3.39 -6.68 -25.50
C THR A 763 3.40 -7.68 -26.64
N TRP A 764 3.25 -7.22 -27.88
CA TRP A 764 3.40 -8.04 -29.07
C TRP A 764 4.80 -8.68 -29.15
N ALA A 765 5.87 -7.89 -29.00
CA ALA A 765 7.24 -8.40 -29.09
C ALA A 765 7.54 -9.48 -28.03
N LYS A 766 7.01 -9.33 -26.81
CA LYS A 766 7.10 -10.35 -25.74
C LYS A 766 6.32 -11.62 -26.12
N ALA A 767 5.07 -11.49 -26.54
CA ALA A 767 4.23 -12.64 -26.93
C ALA A 767 4.85 -13.45 -28.10
N ARG A 768 5.47 -12.76 -29.04
CA ARG A 768 6.18 -13.37 -30.19
C ARG A 768 7.62 -13.79 -29.89
N GLN A 769 8.07 -13.60 -28.65
CA GLN A 769 9.43 -13.89 -28.17
C GLN A 769 10.53 -13.33 -29.08
N ILE A 770 10.39 -12.06 -29.44
CA ILE A 770 11.34 -11.27 -30.26
C ILE A 770 11.82 -10.04 -29.47
N HIS A 771 11.81 -10.13 -28.15
CA HIS A 771 12.29 -9.11 -27.22
C HIS A 771 13.53 -9.63 -26.47
N GLY A 772 14.58 -8.82 -26.42
CA GLY A 772 15.83 -9.12 -25.69
C GLY A 772 17.10 -8.92 -26.51
N ASN A 773 17.83 -7.84 -26.23
CA ASN A 773 19.08 -7.50 -26.93
C ASN A 773 20.22 -8.52 -26.71
N ALA A 774 20.25 -9.20 -25.56
CA ALA A 774 21.21 -10.26 -25.29
C ALA A 774 20.98 -11.53 -26.12
N TRP A 775 19.80 -11.66 -26.74
CA TRP A 775 19.38 -12.82 -27.54
C TRP A 775 19.38 -12.53 -29.04
N GLY A 776 20.02 -11.42 -29.45
CA GLY A 776 20.04 -10.96 -30.84
C GLY A 776 18.71 -10.40 -31.35
N PHE A 777 17.78 -10.08 -30.45
CA PHE A 777 16.54 -9.37 -30.76
C PHE A 777 16.61 -7.91 -30.29
N LEU A 778 15.48 -7.18 -30.34
CA LEU A 778 15.45 -5.77 -29.97
C LEU A 778 15.25 -5.59 -28.46
N GLY A 779 16.01 -4.66 -27.88
CA GLY A 779 15.83 -4.22 -26.49
C GLY A 779 14.72 -3.17 -26.33
N ASN A 780 14.39 -2.82 -25.09
CA ASN A 780 13.35 -1.82 -24.78
C ASN A 780 13.55 -0.49 -25.52
N PHE A 781 14.78 0.02 -25.53
CA PHE A 781 15.07 1.30 -26.17
C PHE A 781 14.99 1.25 -27.71
N SER A 782 15.41 0.14 -28.34
CA SER A 782 15.26 -0.05 -29.79
C SER A 782 13.79 -0.07 -30.21
N TRP A 783 12.93 -0.75 -29.44
CA TRP A 783 11.48 -0.71 -29.68
C TRP A 783 10.91 0.69 -29.53
N ALA A 784 11.33 1.44 -28.50
CA ALA A 784 10.92 2.83 -28.30
C ALA A 784 11.32 3.74 -29.48
N LEU A 785 12.54 3.60 -30.00
CA LEU A 785 13.00 4.34 -31.18
C LEU A 785 12.20 3.99 -32.44
N LEU A 786 11.92 2.71 -32.69
CA LEU A 786 11.09 2.29 -33.83
C LEU A 786 9.67 2.85 -33.72
N THR A 787 9.07 2.78 -32.54
CA THR A 787 7.73 3.33 -32.29
C THR A 787 7.73 4.85 -32.45
N ALA A 788 8.74 5.55 -31.94
CA ALA A 788 8.86 7.00 -32.07
C ALA A 788 9.01 7.40 -33.54
N TRP A 789 9.89 6.72 -34.27
CA TRP A 789 10.12 6.99 -35.68
C TRP A 789 8.87 6.71 -36.52
N SER A 790 8.16 5.61 -36.27
CA SER A 790 6.91 5.33 -36.99
C SER A 790 5.83 6.38 -36.71
N SER A 791 5.78 6.89 -35.48
CA SER A 791 4.76 7.85 -35.05
C SER A 791 4.97 9.24 -35.67
N ILE A 792 6.22 9.71 -35.79
CA ILE A 792 6.50 11.00 -36.46
C ILE A 792 6.27 10.97 -37.98
N HIS A 793 6.23 9.77 -38.57
CA HIS A 793 5.87 9.53 -39.98
C HIS A 793 4.38 9.17 -40.15
N SER A 794 3.54 9.47 -39.15
CA SER A 794 2.08 9.26 -39.19
C SER A 794 1.36 10.59 -39.07
N GLU A 795 0.25 10.75 -39.77
CA GLU A 795 -0.70 11.86 -39.57
C GLU A 795 -1.89 11.44 -38.70
N HIS A 796 -1.92 10.20 -38.21
CA HIS A 796 -3.06 9.61 -37.51
C HIS A 796 -2.99 9.80 -35.99
N LEU A 797 -4.14 10.08 -35.38
CA LEU A 797 -4.29 10.29 -33.93
C LEU A 797 -5.07 9.17 -33.22
N ASN A 798 -5.25 8.03 -33.89
CA ASN A 798 -5.98 6.87 -33.35
C ASN A 798 -5.02 5.69 -33.12
N LEU A 799 -5.16 5.01 -31.98
CA LEU A 799 -4.23 3.95 -31.55
C LEU A 799 -4.23 2.74 -32.49
N ASP A 800 -5.39 2.28 -32.95
CA ASP A 800 -5.53 1.13 -33.85
C ASP A 800 -4.85 1.42 -35.20
N ILE A 801 -5.06 2.63 -35.74
CA ILE A 801 -4.45 3.07 -37.00
C ILE A 801 -2.94 3.25 -36.82
N LEU A 802 -2.49 3.80 -35.69
CA LEU A 802 -1.07 3.95 -35.39
C LEU A 802 -0.34 2.61 -35.27
N LEU A 803 -0.97 1.62 -34.63
CA LEU A 803 -0.41 0.27 -34.52
C LEU A 803 -0.34 -0.42 -35.89
N ALA A 804 -1.37 -0.26 -36.73
CA ALA A 804 -1.34 -0.75 -38.09
C ALA A 804 -0.25 -0.08 -38.93
N HIS A 805 -0.13 1.25 -38.84
CA HIS A 805 0.90 2.03 -39.51
C HIS A 805 2.30 1.60 -39.10
N PHE A 806 2.55 1.38 -37.79
CA PHE A 806 3.81 0.87 -37.26
C PHE A 806 4.26 -0.41 -37.99
N PHE A 807 3.38 -1.39 -38.13
CA PHE A 807 3.73 -2.63 -38.84
C PHE A 807 3.89 -2.41 -40.34
N GLN A 808 2.99 -1.64 -40.95
CA GLN A 808 3.02 -1.38 -42.38
C GLN A 808 4.32 -0.68 -42.81
N ILE A 809 4.67 0.43 -42.16
CA ILE A 809 5.87 1.20 -42.52
C ILE A 809 7.15 0.40 -42.27
N LEU A 810 7.24 -0.36 -41.18
CA LEU A 810 8.44 -1.15 -40.85
C LEU A 810 8.58 -2.43 -41.68
N SER A 811 7.47 -3.06 -42.08
CA SER A 811 7.49 -4.22 -42.99
C SER A 811 7.97 -3.84 -44.40
N GLN A 812 7.76 -2.59 -44.82
CA GLN A 812 8.12 -2.05 -46.12
C GLN A 812 9.47 -1.29 -46.10
N HIS A 813 10.03 -1.05 -44.93
CA HIS A 813 11.27 -0.27 -44.78
C HIS A 813 12.46 -0.95 -45.44
N ASP A 814 13.25 -0.18 -46.19
CA ASP A 814 14.54 -0.61 -46.71
C ASP A 814 15.59 -0.57 -45.61
N TRP A 815 15.84 -1.73 -44.99
CA TRP A 815 16.81 -1.90 -43.91
C TRP A 815 18.28 -1.67 -44.34
N THR A 816 18.56 -1.35 -45.60
CA THR A 816 19.87 -0.79 -45.97
C THR A 816 20.04 0.67 -45.53
N GLN A 817 18.94 1.33 -45.16
CA GLN A 817 18.91 2.67 -44.60
C GLN A 817 18.69 2.63 -43.08
N PRO A 818 19.39 3.49 -42.31
CA PRO A 818 19.19 3.58 -40.88
C PRO A 818 17.83 4.19 -40.52
N ILE A 819 17.19 3.66 -39.48
CA ILE A 819 16.09 4.34 -38.79
C ILE A 819 16.68 5.22 -37.69
N ALA A 820 16.38 6.51 -37.72
CA ALA A 820 16.87 7.49 -36.76
C ALA A 820 15.86 8.63 -36.56
N LEU A 821 15.82 9.21 -35.36
CA LEU A 821 14.96 10.38 -35.06
C LEU A 821 15.59 11.72 -35.47
N THR A 822 16.92 11.78 -35.55
CA THR A 822 17.66 13.02 -35.84
C THR A 822 18.41 12.94 -37.16
N GLU A 823 18.67 14.10 -37.76
CA GLU A 823 19.49 14.21 -38.98
C GLU A 823 20.89 13.58 -38.78
N ALA A 824 21.51 13.80 -37.62
CA ALA A 824 22.79 13.20 -37.29
C ALA A 824 22.76 11.66 -37.32
N GLY A 825 21.67 11.06 -36.83
CA GLY A 825 21.48 9.60 -36.89
C GLY A 825 21.20 9.09 -38.30
N THR A 826 20.50 9.86 -39.15
CA THR A 826 20.26 9.46 -40.56
C THR A 826 21.54 9.41 -41.39
N GLN A 827 22.58 10.16 -41.00
CA GLN A 827 23.89 10.17 -41.65
C GLN A 827 24.78 8.97 -41.23
N TYR A 828 24.29 8.09 -40.35
CA TYR A 828 25.03 6.90 -39.91
C TYR A 828 25.35 5.97 -41.09
N GLN A 829 26.62 5.61 -41.23
CA GLN A 829 27.08 4.72 -42.30
C GLN A 829 26.87 3.26 -41.89
N VAL A 830 25.82 2.64 -42.42
CA VAL A 830 25.47 1.24 -42.17
C VAL A 830 26.53 0.29 -42.73
N GLN A 831 27.06 -0.58 -41.88
CA GLN A 831 28.00 -1.63 -42.28
C GLN A 831 27.25 -2.84 -42.83
N LYS A 832 26.98 -2.82 -44.15
CA LYS A 832 26.13 -3.79 -44.87
C LYS A 832 26.45 -5.28 -44.65
N SER A 833 27.65 -5.64 -44.19
CA SER A 833 28.05 -7.03 -43.95
C SER A 833 27.75 -7.55 -42.54
N ARG A 834 27.34 -6.67 -41.62
CA ARG A 834 27.20 -7.00 -40.18
C ARG A 834 25.96 -6.40 -39.51
N GLU A 835 25.28 -5.47 -40.17
CA GLU A 835 24.13 -4.75 -39.59
C GLU A 835 22.86 -5.02 -40.41
N TRP A 836 21.89 -5.66 -39.78
CA TRP A 836 20.70 -6.18 -40.49
C TRP A 836 19.46 -5.29 -40.37
N LEU A 837 19.23 -4.68 -39.21
CA LEU A 837 18.09 -3.79 -38.94
C LEU A 837 18.60 -2.52 -38.21
N PRO A 838 19.33 -1.60 -38.86
CA PRO A 838 20.01 -0.48 -38.19
C PRO A 838 19.02 0.52 -37.56
N VAL A 839 18.90 0.50 -36.24
CA VAL A 839 18.14 1.50 -35.44
C VAL A 839 19.11 2.33 -34.62
N ILE A 840 19.21 3.62 -34.97
CA ILE A 840 20.30 4.49 -34.56
C ILE A 840 19.88 5.43 -33.42
N THR A 841 20.73 5.52 -32.40
CA THR A 841 20.54 6.45 -31.28
C THR A 841 20.72 7.90 -31.72
N SER A 842 20.11 8.83 -31.01
CA SER A 842 19.91 10.21 -31.48
C SER A 842 21.00 11.18 -31.03
N ILE A 843 21.73 10.86 -29.95
CA ILE A 843 22.79 11.69 -29.35
C ILE A 843 24.15 11.29 -29.91
N ALA A 844 24.94 12.29 -30.34
CA ALA A 844 26.25 12.06 -30.92
C ALA A 844 27.31 11.61 -29.86
N PRO A 845 28.21 10.65 -30.19
CA PRO A 845 28.26 9.89 -31.43
C PRO A 845 27.14 8.83 -31.48
N CYS A 846 26.32 8.89 -32.53
CA CYS A 846 25.20 8.00 -32.75
C CYS A 846 25.68 6.54 -32.87
N GLN A 847 24.97 5.62 -32.21
CA GLN A 847 25.30 4.20 -32.21
C GLN A 847 24.12 3.38 -32.73
N ASN A 848 24.43 2.22 -33.32
CA ASN A 848 23.42 1.24 -33.68
C ASN A 848 22.95 0.49 -32.41
N SER A 849 21.72 0.77 -31.98
CA SER A 849 21.10 0.13 -30.80
C SER A 849 20.81 -1.37 -30.99
N THR A 850 20.74 -1.80 -32.25
CA THR A 850 20.42 -3.16 -32.69
C THR A 850 21.64 -3.93 -33.20
N ARG A 851 22.84 -3.56 -32.74
CA ARG A 851 24.13 -4.19 -33.15
C ARG A 851 24.22 -5.70 -32.92
N ASN A 852 23.41 -6.23 -32.01
CA ASN A 852 23.39 -7.66 -31.66
C ASN A 852 22.48 -8.48 -32.57
N VAL A 853 21.69 -7.84 -33.44
CA VAL A 853 20.83 -8.54 -34.38
C VAL A 853 21.69 -9.35 -35.35
N THR A 854 21.40 -10.64 -35.43
CA THR A 854 22.07 -11.64 -36.28
C THR A 854 21.33 -11.81 -37.60
N ARG A 855 21.85 -12.65 -38.50
CA ARG A 855 21.15 -12.94 -39.76
C ARG A 855 19.79 -13.60 -39.50
N SER A 856 19.77 -14.63 -38.65
CA SER A 856 18.54 -15.40 -38.42
C SER A 856 17.53 -14.59 -37.63
N THR A 857 17.97 -13.84 -36.61
CA THR A 857 17.04 -12.99 -35.84
C THR A 857 16.48 -11.83 -36.65
N ALA A 858 17.24 -11.29 -37.62
CA ALA A 858 16.74 -10.32 -38.58
C ALA A 858 15.63 -10.87 -39.48
N GLU A 859 15.78 -12.09 -40.00
CA GLU A 859 14.76 -12.76 -40.80
C GLU A 859 13.47 -13.00 -40.00
N ILE A 860 13.61 -13.44 -38.75
CA ILE A 860 12.51 -13.59 -37.81
C ILE A 860 11.79 -12.26 -37.58
N LEU A 861 12.52 -11.18 -37.30
CA LEU A 861 11.95 -9.85 -37.05
C LEU A 861 11.17 -9.35 -38.27
N ARG A 862 11.73 -9.48 -39.48
CA ARG A 862 11.03 -9.08 -40.72
C ARG A 862 9.76 -9.89 -40.96
N ARG A 863 9.81 -11.21 -40.72
CA ARG A 863 8.63 -12.08 -40.84
C ARG A 863 7.53 -11.70 -39.85
N GLU A 864 7.88 -11.44 -38.60
CA GLU A 864 6.89 -11.05 -37.58
C GLU A 864 6.34 -9.64 -37.82
N LEU A 865 7.14 -8.69 -38.33
CA LEU A 865 6.65 -7.38 -38.79
C LEU A 865 5.66 -7.51 -39.96
N GLY A 866 5.96 -8.37 -40.93
CA GLY A 866 5.05 -8.69 -42.04
C GLY A 866 3.75 -9.32 -41.57
N ARG A 867 3.82 -10.33 -40.69
CA ARG A 867 2.64 -10.92 -40.03
C ARG A 867 1.81 -9.87 -39.29
N GLY A 868 2.46 -8.96 -38.56
CA GLY A 868 1.79 -7.87 -37.87
C GLY A 868 1.05 -6.94 -38.83
N ALA A 869 1.63 -6.63 -39.99
CA ALA A 869 1.02 -5.77 -41.01
C ALA A 869 -0.21 -6.45 -41.65
N GLU A 870 -0.12 -7.73 -41.96
CA GLU A 870 -1.25 -8.52 -42.48
C GLU A 870 -2.41 -8.57 -41.47
N ILE A 871 -2.13 -8.94 -40.21
CA ILE A 871 -3.16 -9.00 -39.16
C ILE A 871 -3.77 -7.62 -38.94
N ALA A 872 -2.97 -6.57 -38.84
CA ALA A 872 -3.49 -5.22 -38.63
C ALA A 872 -4.41 -4.77 -39.78
N SER A 873 -4.07 -5.10 -41.03
CA SER A 873 -4.94 -4.85 -42.18
C SER A 873 -6.27 -5.59 -42.07
N GLU A 874 -6.26 -6.87 -41.66
CA GLU A 874 -7.47 -7.66 -41.46
C GLU A 874 -8.32 -7.14 -40.29
N VAL A 875 -7.70 -6.64 -39.22
CA VAL A 875 -8.42 -6.02 -38.10
C VAL A 875 -9.09 -4.72 -38.55
N LEU A 876 -8.38 -3.85 -39.27
CA LEU A 876 -8.95 -2.61 -39.80
C LEU A 876 -10.06 -2.87 -40.84
N ALA A 877 -9.99 -3.99 -41.56
CA ALA A 877 -11.06 -4.46 -42.46
C ALA A 877 -12.25 -5.10 -41.72
N GLY A 878 -12.13 -5.36 -40.41
CA GLY A 878 -13.17 -5.99 -39.59
C GLY A 878 -13.25 -7.51 -39.72
N ASN A 879 -12.24 -8.17 -40.29
CA ASN A 879 -12.20 -9.61 -40.53
C ASN A 879 -11.64 -10.41 -39.34
N THR A 880 -10.85 -9.78 -38.47
CA THR A 880 -10.30 -10.39 -37.25
C THR A 880 -10.20 -9.36 -36.12
N THR A 881 -9.67 -9.76 -34.95
CA THR A 881 -9.49 -8.90 -33.77
C THR A 881 -8.02 -8.74 -33.40
N TRP A 882 -7.70 -7.72 -32.61
CA TRP A 882 -6.34 -7.48 -32.12
C TRP A 882 -5.79 -8.62 -31.26
N THR A 883 -6.63 -9.49 -30.69
CA THR A 883 -6.17 -10.64 -29.89
C THR A 883 -5.24 -11.56 -30.70
N THR A 884 -5.49 -11.74 -32.00
CA THR A 884 -4.67 -12.55 -32.90
C THR A 884 -3.24 -12.03 -33.04
N LEU A 885 -3.04 -10.71 -32.92
CA LEU A 885 -1.70 -10.11 -32.96
C LEU A 885 -0.85 -10.62 -31.78
N PHE A 886 -1.46 -10.74 -30.60
CA PHE A 886 -0.82 -11.06 -29.32
C PHE A 886 -0.75 -12.56 -28.99
N GLU A 887 -1.18 -13.44 -29.90
CA GLU A 887 -1.03 -14.88 -29.71
C GLU A 887 0.43 -15.27 -29.52
N SER A 888 0.70 -16.18 -28.58
CA SER A 888 2.06 -16.67 -28.32
C SER A 888 2.61 -17.46 -29.50
N VAL A 889 3.92 -17.34 -29.73
CA VAL A 889 4.61 -18.15 -30.73
C VAL A 889 4.85 -19.58 -30.20
N ASP A 890 4.56 -20.60 -31.01
CA ASP A 890 5.04 -21.96 -30.73
C ASP A 890 6.48 -22.09 -31.23
N LEU A 891 7.43 -22.10 -30.29
CA LEU A 891 8.85 -22.20 -30.60
C LEU A 891 9.27 -23.61 -31.03
N LEU A 892 8.55 -24.64 -30.61
CA LEU A 892 8.88 -26.03 -30.90
C LEU A 892 8.63 -26.33 -32.38
N GLU A 893 7.57 -25.76 -32.94
CA GLU A 893 7.25 -25.90 -34.36
C GLU A 893 8.17 -25.09 -35.28
N GLN A 894 8.93 -24.12 -34.74
CA GLN A 894 9.81 -23.26 -35.52
C GLN A 894 11.24 -23.79 -35.72
N SER A 895 11.56 -24.96 -35.19
CA SER A 895 12.90 -25.54 -35.29
C SER A 895 12.83 -27.06 -35.44
N ASN A 896 13.76 -27.66 -36.17
CA ASN A 896 13.84 -29.11 -36.34
C ASN A 896 14.84 -29.79 -35.38
N ALA A 897 15.74 -28.99 -34.79
CA ALA A 897 16.69 -29.40 -33.77
C ALA A 897 16.83 -28.33 -32.69
N PHE A 898 17.36 -28.71 -31.52
CA PHE A 898 17.57 -27.83 -30.37
C PHE A 898 18.96 -28.03 -29.79
N LEU A 899 19.68 -26.93 -29.58
CA LEU A 899 20.92 -26.92 -28.82
C LEU A 899 20.61 -26.46 -27.39
N VAL A 900 20.76 -27.39 -26.44
CA VAL A 900 20.45 -27.18 -25.02
C VAL A 900 21.75 -26.99 -24.26
N LEU A 901 21.98 -25.77 -23.79
CA LEU A 901 23.12 -25.43 -22.96
C LEU A 901 22.70 -25.54 -21.51
N THR A 902 23.43 -26.33 -20.71
CA THR A 902 23.08 -26.66 -19.33
C THR A 902 24.29 -26.49 -18.43
N VAL A 903 24.18 -25.63 -17.41
CA VAL A 903 25.19 -25.48 -16.37
C VAL A 903 24.69 -26.08 -15.07
N SER A 904 25.47 -26.97 -14.48
CA SER A 904 25.25 -27.48 -13.13
C SER A 904 26.34 -26.99 -12.18
N SER A 905 25.96 -26.57 -10.97
CA SER A 905 26.88 -26.17 -9.90
C SER A 905 26.33 -26.58 -8.54
N ALA A 906 27.23 -26.90 -7.60
CA ALA A 906 26.88 -27.23 -6.21
C ALA A 906 26.60 -25.98 -5.35
N GLU A 907 27.03 -24.80 -5.80
CA GLU A 907 26.84 -23.52 -5.12
C GLU A 907 25.91 -22.61 -5.94
N VAL A 908 24.76 -22.24 -5.38
CA VAL A 908 23.74 -21.43 -6.07
C VAL A 908 24.28 -20.08 -6.56
N GLY A 909 25.16 -19.42 -5.79
CA GLY A 909 25.76 -18.14 -6.18
C GLY A 909 26.70 -18.20 -7.40
N ASN A 910 27.20 -19.39 -7.76
CA ASN A 910 28.00 -19.56 -8.98
C ASN A 910 27.12 -19.72 -10.23
N LEU A 911 25.89 -20.21 -10.09
CA LEU A 911 24.95 -20.37 -11.20
C LEU A 911 24.53 -19.02 -11.81
N GLU A 912 24.35 -17.97 -10.99
CA GLU A 912 24.01 -16.63 -11.49
C GLU A 912 25.12 -16.04 -12.36
N LYS A 913 26.38 -16.14 -11.90
CA LYS A 913 27.55 -15.71 -12.66
C LYS A 913 27.66 -16.47 -13.98
N CYS A 914 27.47 -17.79 -13.95
CA CYS A 914 27.52 -18.63 -15.14
C CYS A 914 26.39 -18.29 -16.12
N GLY A 915 25.17 -18.08 -15.63
CA GLY A 915 24.03 -17.65 -16.45
C GLY A 915 24.28 -16.29 -17.12
N GLY A 916 24.79 -15.32 -16.37
CA GLY A 916 25.17 -14.01 -16.91
C GLY A 916 26.30 -14.08 -17.95
N TRP A 917 27.27 -14.99 -17.76
CA TRP A 917 28.30 -15.24 -18.78
C TRP A 917 27.69 -15.81 -20.06
N ILE A 918 26.79 -16.81 -19.95
CA ILE A 918 26.12 -17.39 -21.13
C ILE A 918 25.32 -16.32 -21.87
N GLU A 919 24.49 -15.55 -21.16
CA GLU A 919 23.71 -14.46 -21.76
C GLU A 919 24.60 -13.42 -22.48
N GLY A 920 25.78 -13.12 -21.94
CA GLY A 920 26.74 -12.23 -22.57
C GLY A 920 27.44 -12.78 -23.83
N HIS A 921 27.49 -14.10 -24.00
CA HIS A 921 28.25 -14.76 -25.07
C HIS A 921 27.40 -15.59 -26.05
N ILE A 922 26.12 -15.81 -25.77
CA ILE A 922 25.24 -16.68 -26.56
C ILE A 922 25.09 -16.20 -28.01
N ILE A 923 25.08 -14.88 -28.25
CA ILE A 923 25.05 -14.31 -29.60
C ILE A 923 26.31 -14.71 -30.38
N GLY A 924 27.47 -14.76 -29.73
CA GLY A 924 28.71 -15.23 -30.35
C GLY A 924 28.57 -16.67 -30.85
N LEU A 925 27.96 -17.54 -30.05
CA LEU A 925 27.65 -18.92 -30.47
C LEU A 925 26.66 -18.96 -31.65
N ALA A 926 25.59 -18.17 -31.60
CA ALA A 926 24.63 -18.09 -32.71
C ALA A 926 25.29 -17.62 -34.01
N ILE A 927 26.15 -16.60 -33.94
CA ILE A 927 26.92 -16.10 -35.09
C ILE A 927 27.90 -17.16 -35.60
N ASP A 928 28.61 -17.86 -34.72
CA ASP A 928 29.53 -18.93 -35.10
C ASP A 928 28.78 -20.04 -35.88
N LEU A 929 27.60 -20.45 -35.39
CA LEU A 929 26.73 -21.42 -36.05
C LEU A 929 26.24 -20.93 -37.43
N GLU A 930 25.75 -19.69 -37.50
CA GLU A 930 25.28 -19.08 -38.76
C GLU A 930 26.37 -18.95 -39.81
N GLN A 931 27.56 -18.48 -39.42
CA GLN A 931 28.63 -18.16 -40.36
C GLN A 931 29.43 -19.39 -40.80
N LYS A 932 29.70 -20.32 -39.87
CA LYS A 932 30.51 -21.50 -40.16
C LYS A 932 29.70 -22.60 -40.85
N LEU A 933 28.41 -22.75 -40.51
CA LEU A 933 27.56 -23.86 -40.97
C LEU A 933 26.40 -23.42 -41.86
N ASN A 934 26.18 -22.11 -42.04
CA ASN A 934 25.06 -21.57 -42.82
C ASN A 934 23.66 -22.01 -42.32
N ILE A 935 23.54 -22.41 -41.06
CA ILE A 935 22.26 -22.82 -40.44
C ILE A 935 21.47 -21.61 -39.92
N SER A 936 20.16 -21.77 -39.76
CA SER A 936 19.29 -20.77 -39.13
C SER A 936 19.18 -21.04 -37.63
N VAL A 937 19.35 -20.00 -36.82
CA VAL A 937 19.36 -20.08 -35.36
C VAL A 937 18.26 -19.17 -34.79
N ARG A 938 17.37 -19.73 -33.98
CA ARG A 938 16.37 -19.01 -33.21
C ARG A 938 16.68 -19.13 -31.71
N PRO A 939 17.32 -18.12 -31.11
CA PRO A 939 17.48 -18.08 -29.67
C PRO A 939 16.12 -18.04 -28.98
N TRP A 940 15.95 -18.80 -27.90
CA TRP A 940 14.79 -18.70 -27.04
C TRP A 940 15.11 -17.68 -25.94
N PRO A 941 14.49 -16.49 -25.94
CA PRO A 941 14.86 -15.45 -24.99
C PRO A 941 14.65 -15.89 -23.54
N GLY A 942 15.65 -15.67 -22.70
CA GLY A 942 15.62 -15.93 -21.26
C GLY A 942 16.41 -17.16 -20.82
N ILE A 943 16.71 -17.19 -19.52
CA ILE A 943 17.44 -18.27 -18.87
C ILE A 943 16.47 -19.08 -18.01
N ARG A 944 16.42 -20.40 -18.21
CA ARG A 944 15.62 -21.32 -17.40
C ARG A 944 16.43 -21.81 -16.20
N ARG A 945 15.92 -21.57 -14.98
CA ARG A 945 16.61 -21.90 -13.73
C ARG A 945 15.89 -23.01 -12.96
N ARG A 946 16.64 -23.94 -12.36
CA ARG A 946 16.20 -24.94 -11.37
C ARG A 946 17.21 -24.97 -10.22
N GLN A 947 16.86 -25.60 -9.09
CA GLN A 947 17.62 -25.54 -7.83
C GLN A 947 19.16 -25.63 -7.98
N ASN A 948 19.67 -26.50 -8.86
CA ASN A 948 21.11 -26.65 -9.12
C ASN A 948 21.50 -26.53 -10.62
N LEU A 949 20.64 -25.90 -11.43
CA LEU A 949 20.78 -25.92 -12.89
C LEU A 949 20.38 -24.59 -13.54
N VAL A 950 21.17 -24.16 -14.51
CA VAL A 950 20.84 -23.09 -15.45
C VAL A 950 20.80 -23.67 -16.85
N SER A 951 19.76 -23.38 -17.62
CA SER A 951 19.63 -23.86 -19.00
C SER A 951 19.19 -22.77 -19.98
N VAL A 952 19.73 -22.85 -21.19
CA VAL A 952 19.46 -21.96 -22.32
C VAL A 952 19.22 -22.83 -23.56
N VAL A 953 18.30 -22.42 -24.42
CA VAL A 953 17.91 -23.19 -25.61
C VAL A 953 18.07 -22.34 -26.86
N LEU A 954 18.74 -22.90 -27.87
CA LEU A 954 18.74 -22.37 -29.23
C LEU A 954 17.97 -23.35 -30.12
N GLY A 955 16.89 -22.89 -30.75
CA GLY A 955 16.27 -23.62 -31.85
C GLY A 955 17.14 -23.50 -33.10
N ILE A 956 17.32 -24.59 -33.83
CA ILE A 956 18.13 -24.63 -35.04
C ILE A 956 17.34 -25.29 -36.16
N ILE A 957 17.52 -24.79 -37.38
CA ILE A 957 17.10 -25.47 -38.61
C ILE A 957 18.38 -25.94 -39.33
N CYS A 958 18.65 -27.24 -39.24
CA CYS A 958 19.87 -27.87 -39.79
C CYS A 958 19.60 -29.30 -40.30
N ASN A 959 20.58 -29.90 -40.98
CA ASN A 959 20.57 -31.33 -41.28
C ASN A 959 21.37 -32.06 -40.19
N ILE A 960 20.68 -32.63 -39.19
CA ILE A 960 21.32 -33.21 -37.99
C ILE A 960 22.38 -34.26 -38.36
N ASP A 961 22.13 -35.08 -39.38
CA ASP A 961 23.06 -36.15 -39.78
C ASP A 961 24.38 -35.60 -40.38
N GLU A 962 24.31 -34.48 -41.09
CA GLU A 962 25.48 -33.85 -41.74
C GLU A 962 26.19 -32.84 -40.84
N ASP A 963 25.43 -32.09 -40.05
CA ASP A 963 25.93 -30.94 -39.30
C ASP A 963 26.36 -31.28 -37.86
N SER A 964 25.93 -32.41 -37.30
CA SER A 964 26.15 -32.78 -35.88
C SER A 964 27.62 -32.71 -35.45
N GLY A 965 28.55 -33.22 -36.27
CA GLY A 965 29.97 -33.20 -35.97
C GLY A 965 30.55 -31.78 -35.89
N ALA A 966 30.12 -30.90 -36.80
CA ALA A 966 30.59 -29.52 -36.85
C ALA A 966 29.93 -28.66 -35.75
N ILE A 967 28.65 -28.90 -35.44
CA ILE A 967 27.96 -28.30 -34.29
C ILE A 967 28.65 -28.69 -32.97
N ALA A 968 29.05 -29.96 -32.82
CA ALA A 968 29.78 -30.43 -31.65
C ALA A 968 31.14 -29.73 -31.51
N GLN A 969 31.86 -29.51 -32.61
CA GLN A 969 33.13 -28.76 -32.59
C GLN A 969 32.93 -27.32 -32.10
N ILE A 970 31.97 -26.59 -32.66
CA ILE A 970 31.66 -25.20 -32.26
C ILE A 970 31.21 -25.15 -30.79
N SER A 971 30.43 -26.14 -30.36
CA SER A 971 29.97 -26.27 -28.96
C SER A 971 31.14 -26.50 -28.01
N ASN A 972 32.11 -27.35 -28.37
CA ASN A 972 33.32 -27.57 -27.58
C ASN A 972 34.18 -26.30 -27.49
N GLU A 973 34.36 -25.56 -28.59
CA GLU A 973 35.07 -24.26 -28.57
C GLU A 973 34.38 -23.25 -27.63
N PHE A 974 33.05 -23.28 -27.54
CA PHE A 974 32.28 -22.46 -26.60
C PHE A 974 32.45 -22.91 -25.15
N ILE A 975 32.42 -24.22 -24.90
CA ILE A 975 32.69 -24.82 -23.57
C ILE A 975 34.11 -24.47 -23.10
N ASP A 976 35.10 -24.52 -23.98
CA ASP A 976 36.49 -24.16 -23.64
C ASP A 976 36.60 -22.69 -23.22
N ARG A 977 35.91 -21.78 -23.93
CA ARG A 977 35.81 -20.36 -23.53
C ARG A 977 35.13 -20.18 -22.17
N PHE A 978 34.07 -20.94 -21.91
CA PHE A 978 33.36 -20.92 -20.62
C PHE A 978 34.26 -21.39 -19.48
N ASN A 979 34.97 -22.50 -19.67
CA ASN A 979 35.88 -23.09 -18.68
C ASN A 979 37.08 -22.19 -18.41
N ALA A 980 37.58 -21.47 -19.41
CA ALA A 980 38.67 -20.50 -19.23
C ALA A 980 38.27 -19.27 -18.40
N ALA A 981 36.98 -18.94 -18.36
CA ALA A 981 36.44 -17.76 -17.68
C ALA A 981 35.87 -18.04 -16.28
N ASN A 982 35.72 -19.31 -15.87
CA ASN A 982 35.11 -19.71 -14.61
C ASN A 982 36.01 -20.68 -13.82
N ASP A 983 35.94 -20.67 -12.49
CA ASP A 983 36.86 -21.37 -11.57
C ASP A 983 36.73 -22.93 -11.54
N CYS A 984 36.33 -23.57 -12.64
CA CYS A 984 36.20 -25.03 -12.82
C CYS A 984 35.24 -25.76 -11.85
N SER A 985 34.52 -25.06 -10.97
CA SER A 985 33.53 -25.62 -10.03
C SER A 985 32.15 -25.86 -10.67
N SER A 986 31.90 -25.28 -11.85
CA SER A 986 30.63 -25.37 -12.57
C SER A 986 30.85 -26.06 -13.91
N ILE A 987 29.96 -26.98 -14.27
CA ILE A 987 30.09 -27.81 -15.47
C ILE A 987 29.06 -27.33 -16.49
N LEU A 988 29.53 -26.80 -17.63
CA LEU A 988 28.69 -26.51 -18.80
C LEU A 988 28.66 -27.73 -19.74
N GLN A 989 27.46 -28.19 -20.04
CA GLN A 989 27.17 -29.22 -21.04
C GLN A 989 26.35 -28.60 -22.16
N ILE A 990 26.61 -29.01 -23.40
CA ILE A 990 25.84 -28.58 -24.57
C ILE A 990 25.39 -29.83 -25.31
N GLU A 991 24.09 -30.00 -25.44
CA GLU A 991 23.47 -31.18 -26.05
C GLU A 991 22.67 -30.78 -27.30
N LEU A 992 22.90 -31.48 -28.41
CA LEU A 992 22.08 -31.36 -29.62
C LEU A 992 20.98 -32.41 -29.57
N CYS A 993 19.74 -31.97 -29.56
CA CYS A 993 18.56 -32.82 -29.55
C CYS A 993 17.77 -32.63 -30.85
N ASP A 994 17.26 -33.72 -31.43
CA ASP A 994 16.18 -33.60 -32.41
C ASP A 994 14.86 -33.21 -31.72
N ARG A 995 13.84 -32.83 -32.50
CA ARG A 995 12.56 -32.37 -31.95
C ARG A 995 11.84 -33.43 -31.11
N ASP A 996 11.87 -34.69 -31.55
CA ASP A 996 11.13 -35.77 -30.87
C ASP A 996 11.82 -36.17 -29.55
N SER A 997 13.15 -36.15 -29.51
CA SER A 997 13.98 -36.42 -28.32
C SER A 997 13.87 -35.29 -27.29
N TYR A 998 13.77 -34.04 -27.75
CA TYR A 998 13.52 -32.90 -26.86
C TYR A 998 12.15 -33.02 -26.15
N HIS A 999 11.11 -33.52 -26.82
CA HIS A 999 9.81 -33.77 -26.19
C HIS A 999 9.88 -34.81 -25.06
N VAL A 1000 10.71 -35.85 -25.20
CA VAL A 1000 10.80 -36.97 -24.25
C VAL A 1000 11.72 -36.65 -23.06
N GLN A 1001 12.86 -35.99 -23.29
CA GLN A 1001 13.84 -35.70 -22.23
C GLN A 1001 13.47 -34.51 -21.34
N SER A 1002 12.68 -33.58 -21.87
CA SER A 1002 12.45 -32.30 -21.21
C SER A 1002 11.46 -32.44 -20.03
N GLY A 1003 10.43 -33.30 -20.10
CA GLY A 1003 9.35 -33.30 -19.10
C GLY A 1003 8.66 -31.93 -18.95
N TRP A 1004 8.89 -31.01 -19.91
CA TRP A 1004 8.34 -29.66 -19.96
C TRP A 1004 7.05 -29.67 -20.78
N SER A 1005 6.13 -30.61 -20.50
CA SER A 1005 4.75 -30.50 -20.94
C SER A 1005 3.98 -29.76 -19.85
N HIS A 1006 3.53 -28.53 -20.14
CA HIS A 1006 2.69 -27.63 -19.30
C HIS A 1006 3.37 -26.49 -18.53
N CYS A 1007 4.30 -25.75 -19.15
CA CYS A 1007 4.62 -24.39 -18.70
C CYS A 1007 4.63 -23.42 -19.89
N THR A 1008 3.45 -23.17 -20.45
CA THR A 1008 3.21 -22.09 -21.42
C THR A 1008 1.96 -21.33 -20.98
N SER A 1009 2.08 -20.52 -19.92
CA SER A 1009 1.23 -19.36 -19.61
C SER A 1009 1.45 -18.89 -18.17
N SER A 1010 2.56 -18.21 -17.88
CA SER A 1010 2.66 -17.26 -16.77
C SER A 1010 4.06 -16.65 -16.71
N THR A 1011 4.26 -15.58 -17.47
CA THR A 1011 5.18 -14.48 -17.15
C THR A 1011 4.56 -13.20 -17.67
#